data_AF-A0A0K1PYW3-F1
#
_entry.id   AF-A0A0K1PYW3-F1
#
_cell.length_a   1.000
_cell.length_b   1.000
_cell.length_c   1.000
_cell.angle_alpha   90.00
_cell.angle_beta   90.00
_cell.angle_gamma   90.00
#
_symmetry.space_group_name_H-M   'P 1'
#
loop_
_entity.id
_entity.type
_entity.pdbx_description
1 polymer ?
#
loop_
_entity_poly.entity_id
_entity_poly.type
_entity_poly.pdbx_seq_one_letter_code
_entity_poly.pdbx_strand_id
1 'polypeptide(L)'
;MTVRSFGVVASISAVIYACGSSGDPSVFPANTPDIEEAGTGGPPGAFAVDADTAPGTACKKLTCDDAKANCGPIGDGCGGIVDCGTCTDGKTCGGGGTPSQCGIPACTKLTCADLGQNCGAAGDGCGGTIASCGTCGAGEFCGGGGASKCGTNLGGADGGADGGVVCTPITCADVGANCGPVADGCGNLIQCGTCNAAAGETCGGAGVPSQCGKACVPLTACPAGLNCGPIADGCGGIVSCGTTCPTGQICGGGGVANVCGNNGGPPCTGLCQQQTTCPGGGTTSISGTVFAPNGTLPIYGALVYVPNGAVNAFTPGVTCEQCGGASGNALVTATTGPDGKFFLANVPVSSTDPGKVNDIPVVIQLGRWRKQFTVQTTACGNTLVAAGQSSLPRNQSEGDIPLTAIVTGNVDALECVFRKIGIDDSEFTNPSGTGRIRLYQDNGAVISKVSLSCSSDGSTCNSIGDACGPKKNRGTCVGSGIGTPPATDLYNTQAELDKYDMTIFACRGSEANKPVSARTNLLNYANKGGRVYATHFSYVWLYNKFSTTVPNPPPWGAAGAPFPWATTADWTPANGAQWTTATASLDTSFPKGVAFAQWLNQPSVGGLLAPLPATMPPYVPAPQISIAEARHDVDDPVFSGGQGWLRTTAGVTPNVASVQHYTFNTDITKPPAQQCGRVLYSDFHVTANSATQDAVFPSECNSNAMSAQEKVLAFMLFDLASCINTVPQPPPPTCTPKTCAAQGIECGQAGDGCGNVITCPDCTGGMTCGGGGVPSKCGAPNCTPKVCAPNQCGKIADGCGSSLDCPPCAPGQVCGAGGANMCGVGTCNATSCPTPAAGSACGPVGDSCGGLNTCACPPGMPCVNGKCGAPPCTPRTCEQAGAQCGDVADGCGGITHCPPCLAPQTCGGGGTANVCGGIVVN
;
A
#
# COMPACT_ATOMS: atom_id res chain seq x y z
N MET A 1 19.78 -63.57 -18.11
CA MET A 1 19.96 -64.53 -17.01
C MET A 1 19.19 -64.01 -15.80
N THR A 2 18.47 -64.87 -15.07
CA THR A 2 17.90 -64.66 -13.71
C THR A 2 17.32 -63.26 -13.41
N VAL A 3 16.02 -62.93 -13.62
CA VAL A 3 14.75 -63.54 -13.11
C VAL A 3 14.72 -63.47 -11.56
N ARG A 4 13.84 -62.70 -10.89
CA ARG A 4 12.35 -62.67 -10.82
C ARG A 4 11.83 -61.29 -10.31
N SER A 5 10.55 -60.89 -10.36
CA SER A 5 9.38 -61.15 -11.22
C SER A 5 8.23 -60.19 -10.81
N PHE A 6 7.37 -59.82 -11.79
CA PHE A 6 5.94 -59.41 -11.74
C PHE A 6 5.19 -59.36 -10.39
N GLY A 7 4.22 -58.44 -10.15
CA GLY A 7 3.64 -57.35 -10.96
C GLY A 7 2.12 -57.18 -10.73
N VAL A 8 1.47 -56.25 -11.46
CA VAL A 8 0.02 -56.29 -11.89
C VAL A 8 -1.06 -56.00 -10.79
N VAL A 9 -2.16 -55.22 -10.96
CA VAL A 9 -2.70 -54.30 -12.00
C VAL A 9 -3.90 -53.45 -11.44
N ALA A 10 -4.28 -52.40 -12.16
CA ALA A 10 -5.60 -51.69 -12.19
C ALA A 10 -6.09 -50.81 -11.01
N SER A 11 -6.24 -49.53 -11.35
CA SER A 11 -7.21 -48.57 -10.81
C SER A 11 -8.66 -48.85 -11.29
N ILE A 12 -9.68 -48.38 -10.54
CA ILE A 12 -10.87 -47.65 -11.05
C ILE A 12 -11.81 -47.17 -9.91
N SER A 13 -12.06 -45.85 -9.91
CA SER A 13 -13.30 -45.11 -9.57
C SER A 13 -14.09 -45.22 -8.24
N ALA A 14 -14.38 -44.03 -7.69
CA ALA A 14 -15.74 -43.46 -7.42
C ALA A 14 -16.42 -43.45 -6.01
N VAL A 15 -16.34 -42.26 -5.37
CA VAL A 15 -17.41 -41.40 -4.77
C VAL A 15 -18.33 -41.89 -3.60
N ILE A 16 -18.62 -40.94 -2.68
CA ILE A 16 -19.81 -40.73 -1.78
C ILE A 16 -19.67 -41.03 -0.26
N TYR A 17 -19.53 -39.94 0.52
CA TYR A 17 -20.21 -39.51 1.78
C TYR A 17 -20.79 -40.49 2.84
N ALA A 18 -20.54 -40.11 4.12
CA ALA A 18 -21.44 -40.06 5.31
C ALA A 18 -21.38 -41.12 6.47
N CYS A 19 -20.98 -40.62 7.66
CA CYS A 19 -21.46 -40.83 9.05
C CYS A 19 -21.77 -42.22 9.70
N GLY A 20 -21.34 -42.42 10.98
CA GLY A 20 -22.17 -43.16 11.97
C GLY A 20 -21.55 -44.07 13.07
N SER A 21 -20.93 -43.50 14.12
CA SER A 21 -20.98 -43.88 15.56
C SER A 21 -21.01 -45.34 16.13
N SER A 22 -19.99 -45.65 16.97
CA SER A 22 -20.01 -46.24 18.35
C SER A 22 -20.41 -47.71 18.70
N GLY A 23 -19.56 -48.40 19.51
CA GLY A 23 -19.92 -49.57 20.36
C GLY A 23 -18.73 -50.45 20.87
N ASP A 24 -18.48 -50.49 22.20
CA ASP A 24 -17.35 -51.16 22.93
C ASP A 24 -17.75 -52.61 23.44
N PRO A 25 -16.99 -53.45 24.23
CA PRO A 25 -15.71 -53.22 24.96
C PRO A 25 -14.67 -54.39 25.15
N SER A 26 -13.53 -54.04 25.79
CA SER A 26 -12.64 -54.88 26.68
C SER A 26 -11.67 -55.93 26.07
N VAL A 27 -10.45 -56.24 26.59
CA VAL A 27 -9.56 -55.64 27.63
C VAL A 27 -8.08 -56.17 27.47
N PHE A 28 -7.10 -55.24 27.38
CA PHE A 28 -5.63 -55.30 27.72
C PHE A 28 -4.67 -56.41 27.17
N PRO A 29 -3.36 -56.09 26.90
CA PRO A 29 -2.51 -55.18 27.68
C PRO A 29 -1.65 -54.10 26.98
N ALA A 30 -1.43 -53.02 27.75
CA ALA A 30 -0.26 -52.13 27.85
C ALA A 30 0.24 -51.36 26.60
N ASN A 31 0.30 -50.02 26.60
CA ASN A 31 -0.17 -49.03 27.58
C ASN A 31 -0.63 -47.73 26.86
N THR A 32 -1.94 -47.48 26.90
CA THR A 32 -2.64 -46.17 26.77
C THR A 32 -2.29 -45.22 25.61
N PRO A 33 -3.06 -45.25 24.50
CA PRO A 33 -3.06 -44.25 23.42
C PRO A 33 -4.26 -43.28 23.44
N ASP A 34 -4.16 -42.21 22.64
CA ASP A 34 -5.13 -41.46 21.81
C ASP A 34 -6.62 -41.27 22.22
N ILE A 35 -7.21 -40.08 21.93
CA ILE A 35 -8.19 -39.83 20.84
C ILE A 35 -8.64 -38.35 20.72
N GLU A 36 -9.06 -37.95 19.50
CA GLU A 36 -9.78 -36.68 19.18
C GLU A 36 -11.32 -36.84 19.19
N GLU A 37 -12.06 -35.72 19.06
CA GLU A 37 -13.51 -35.57 18.73
C GLU A 37 -14.59 -36.00 19.76
N ALA A 38 -15.78 -35.38 19.89
CA ALA A 38 -16.27 -34.07 19.39
C ALA A 38 -17.55 -33.57 20.14
N GLY A 39 -17.68 -32.24 20.28
CA GLY A 39 -18.91 -31.42 20.13
C GLY A 39 -20.15 -31.60 21.05
N THR A 40 -20.53 -30.54 21.79
CA THR A 40 -21.84 -29.84 21.66
C THR A 40 -21.97 -28.63 22.61
N GLY A 41 -22.54 -27.51 22.12
CA GLY A 41 -23.13 -26.43 22.94
C GLY A 41 -22.19 -25.35 23.51
N GLY A 42 -22.27 -24.12 23.00
CA GLY A 42 -21.53 -22.96 23.53
C GLY A 42 -22.16 -22.34 24.79
N PRO A 43 -21.42 -21.43 25.45
CA PRO A 43 -21.77 -20.01 25.33
C PRO A 43 -20.58 -19.11 24.91
N PRO A 44 -20.82 -17.89 24.40
CA PRO A 44 -19.76 -16.99 23.92
C PRO A 44 -19.08 -16.23 25.07
N GLY A 45 -17.76 -16.01 24.97
CA GLY A 45 -17.01 -15.14 25.88
C GLY A 45 -15.82 -15.79 26.61
N ALA A 46 -14.95 -16.48 25.90
CA ALA A 46 -13.65 -16.92 26.41
C ALA A 46 -12.53 -16.22 25.65
N PHE A 47 -11.69 -15.47 26.37
CA PHE A 47 -10.54 -14.77 25.79
C PHE A 47 -9.38 -15.76 25.57
N ALA A 48 -8.98 -15.95 24.31
CA ALA A 48 -7.67 -16.48 24.00
C ALA A 48 -6.68 -15.31 23.92
N VAL A 49 -5.67 -15.30 24.78
CA VAL A 49 -4.47 -14.49 24.63
C VAL A 49 -3.32 -15.41 24.27
N ASP A 50 -2.89 -15.38 23.02
CA ASP A 50 -1.61 -15.96 22.63
C ASP A 50 -0.49 -15.07 23.16
N ALA A 51 0.56 -15.70 23.69
CA ALA A 51 1.66 -15.01 24.34
C ALA A 51 2.85 -14.81 23.40
N ASP A 52 3.06 -13.59 22.93
CA ASP A 52 4.42 -13.03 22.83
C ASP A 52 4.36 -11.49 22.91
N THR A 53 5.16 -10.89 23.80
CA THR A 53 5.43 -9.45 23.79
C THR A 53 6.66 -9.09 24.59
N ALA A 54 7.71 -8.67 23.89
CA ALA A 54 8.61 -7.65 24.41
C ALA A 54 7.80 -6.35 24.68
N PRO A 55 8.21 -5.50 25.64
CA PRO A 55 7.35 -4.44 26.16
C PRO A 55 7.14 -3.29 25.16
N GLY A 56 5.88 -2.97 24.81
CA GLY A 56 5.59 -1.76 24.03
C GLY A 56 4.18 -1.56 23.46
N THR A 57 3.31 -2.57 23.40
CA THR A 57 1.99 -2.44 22.76
C THR A 57 0.85 -2.16 23.74
N ALA A 58 -0.02 -1.22 23.36
CA ALA A 58 -1.21 -0.86 24.14
C ALA A 58 -2.26 -1.98 24.12
N CYS A 59 -2.92 -2.19 25.26
CA CYS A 59 -3.99 -3.17 25.38
C CYS A 59 -5.15 -2.86 24.42
N LYS A 60 -5.51 -3.84 23.56
CA LYS A 60 -6.60 -3.69 22.60
C LYS A 60 -7.95 -3.79 23.32
N LYS A 61 -8.59 -2.63 23.53
CA LYS A 61 -9.91 -2.52 24.14
C LYS A 61 -10.96 -3.27 23.32
N LEU A 62 -11.75 -4.11 24.00
CA LEU A 62 -12.91 -4.80 23.44
C LEU A 62 -14.02 -3.80 23.16
N THR A 63 -14.60 -3.82 21.95
CA THR A 63 -15.75 -2.97 21.60
C THR A 63 -17.08 -3.71 21.81
N CYS A 64 -18.18 -2.95 21.78
CA CYS A 64 -19.54 -3.50 21.87
C CYS A 64 -19.85 -4.50 20.74
N ASP A 65 -19.37 -4.24 19.52
CA ASP A 65 -19.54 -5.16 18.40
C ASP A 65 -18.69 -6.43 18.55
N ASP A 66 -17.44 -6.31 19.04
CA ASP A 66 -16.58 -7.47 19.35
C ASP A 66 -17.23 -8.39 20.40
N ALA A 67 -17.81 -7.79 21.46
CA ALA A 67 -18.51 -8.50 22.52
C ALA A 67 -19.93 -8.97 22.14
N LYS A 68 -20.45 -8.54 20.99
CA LYS A 68 -21.85 -8.68 20.59
C LYS A 68 -22.82 -8.21 21.68
N ALA A 69 -22.58 -7.03 22.23
CA ALA A 69 -23.43 -6.35 23.20
C ALA A 69 -24.11 -5.14 22.54
N ASN A 70 -25.43 -5.00 22.71
CA ASN A 70 -26.19 -3.83 22.23
C ASN A 70 -26.83 -3.00 23.36
N CYS A 71 -26.44 -3.29 24.60
CA CYS A 71 -26.78 -2.48 25.77
C CYS A 71 -25.85 -2.76 26.95
N GLY A 72 -25.80 -1.77 27.85
CA GLY A 72 -25.20 -1.88 29.18
C GLY A 72 -23.67 -1.80 29.20
N PRO A 73 -23.10 -1.59 30.41
CA PRO A 73 -21.66 -1.56 30.61
C PRO A 73 -21.05 -2.97 30.52
N ILE A 74 -20.00 -3.12 29.72
CA ILE A 74 -19.15 -4.31 29.66
C ILE A 74 -17.68 -3.93 29.90
N GLY A 75 -16.88 -4.86 30.41
CA GLY A 75 -15.45 -4.64 30.60
C GLY A 75 -14.71 -4.62 29.25
N ASP A 76 -13.82 -3.66 29.03
CA ASP A 76 -13.07 -3.52 27.77
C ASP A 76 -11.84 -4.45 27.67
N GLY A 77 -11.66 -5.37 28.62
CA GLY A 77 -10.50 -6.26 28.71
C GLY A 77 -9.19 -5.59 29.17
N CYS A 78 -9.18 -4.27 29.32
CA CYS A 78 -8.00 -3.44 29.59
C CYS A 78 -8.14 -2.60 30.87
N GLY A 79 -9.05 -2.98 31.77
CA GLY A 79 -9.34 -2.27 33.02
C GLY A 79 -10.31 -1.09 32.88
N GLY A 80 -10.84 -0.83 31.68
CA GLY A 80 -11.91 0.12 31.44
C GLY A 80 -13.28 -0.55 31.30
N ILE A 81 -14.32 0.29 31.22
CA ILE A 81 -15.70 -0.12 30.91
C ILE A 81 -16.11 0.59 29.63
N VAL A 82 -16.72 -0.13 28.70
CA VAL A 82 -17.40 0.44 27.53
C VAL A 82 -18.91 0.25 27.70
N ASP A 83 -19.68 1.32 27.48
CA ASP A 83 -21.14 1.30 27.58
C ASP A 83 -21.73 1.10 26.18
N CYS A 84 -22.46 0.00 26.01
CA CYS A 84 -23.06 -0.40 24.74
C CYS A 84 -24.48 0.15 24.54
N GLY A 85 -24.91 1.09 25.38
CA GLY A 85 -26.12 1.87 25.21
C GLY A 85 -27.32 1.35 26.00
N THR A 86 -28.49 1.92 25.73
CA THR A 86 -29.74 1.62 26.45
C THR A 86 -30.81 1.07 25.51
N CYS A 87 -31.60 0.14 26.03
CA CYS A 87 -32.68 -0.48 25.27
C CYS A 87 -33.89 0.45 25.10
N THR A 88 -34.38 0.58 23.87
CA THR A 88 -35.66 1.24 23.58
C THR A 88 -36.83 0.24 23.63
N ASP A 89 -38.06 0.77 23.54
CA ASP A 89 -39.30 0.01 23.34
C ASP A 89 -39.64 -1.00 24.47
N GLY A 90 -39.36 -0.63 25.71
CA GLY A 90 -39.75 -1.39 26.91
C GLY A 90 -38.97 -2.71 27.13
N LYS A 91 -37.94 -2.96 26.33
CA LYS A 91 -36.98 -4.05 26.53
C LYS A 91 -36.03 -3.72 27.67
N THR A 92 -35.57 -4.73 28.39
CA THR A 92 -34.50 -4.58 29.41
C THR A 92 -33.20 -5.18 28.90
N CYS A 93 -32.07 -4.61 29.32
CA CYS A 93 -30.77 -5.19 29.04
C CYS A 93 -30.58 -6.48 29.84
N GLY A 94 -30.24 -7.59 29.18
CA GLY A 94 -30.34 -8.94 29.75
C GLY A 94 -31.72 -9.60 29.57
N GLY A 95 -32.71 -8.87 29.03
CA GLY A 95 -34.07 -9.38 28.83
C GLY A 95 -34.14 -10.49 27.78
N GLY A 96 -35.03 -11.46 27.98
CA GLY A 96 -35.08 -12.67 27.15
C GLY A 96 -34.01 -13.73 27.47
N GLY A 97 -33.14 -13.49 28.46
CA GLY A 97 -32.21 -14.51 29.00
C GLY A 97 -30.76 -14.44 28.51
N THR A 98 -30.40 -13.42 27.73
CA THR A 98 -29.04 -13.25 27.19
C THR A 98 -28.40 -11.97 27.74
N PRO A 99 -27.27 -12.03 28.47
CA PRO A 99 -26.60 -10.84 29.01
C PRO A 99 -26.22 -9.81 27.94
N SER A 100 -26.22 -8.52 28.34
CA SER A 100 -25.85 -7.37 27.49
C SER A 100 -26.59 -7.26 26.15
N GLN A 101 -27.80 -7.85 26.09
CA GLN A 101 -28.69 -7.84 24.93
C GLN A 101 -30.09 -7.32 25.31
N CYS A 102 -30.70 -6.52 24.43
CA CYS A 102 -32.04 -5.96 24.62
C CYS A 102 -33.16 -6.95 24.28
N GLY A 103 -33.93 -7.41 25.28
CA GLY A 103 -35.05 -8.32 25.05
C GLY A 103 -36.18 -8.26 26.09
N ILE A 104 -37.10 -9.22 25.95
CA ILE A 104 -38.29 -9.46 26.79
C ILE A 104 -38.51 -10.97 26.93
N PRO A 105 -39.11 -11.48 28.03
CA PRO A 105 -39.58 -10.75 29.21
C PRO A 105 -38.44 -10.18 30.08
N ALA A 106 -38.80 -9.41 31.10
CA ALA A 106 -37.86 -8.78 32.03
C ALA A 106 -36.92 -9.82 32.68
N CYS A 107 -35.65 -9.45 32.83
CA CYS A 107 -34.61 -10.35 33.31
C CYS A 107 -34.88 -10.87 34.73
N THR A 108 -34.90 -12.19 34.89
CA THR A 108 -35.02 -12.86 36.19
C THR A 108 -33.63 -13.04 36.79
N LYS A 109 -33.39 -12.44 37.96
CA LYS A 109 -32.10 -12.50 38.65
C LYS A 109 -31.70 -13.95 38.95
N LEU A 110 -30.51 -14.35 38.51
CA LEU A 110 -29.91 -15.64 38.82
C LEU A 110 -29.51 -15.69 40.30
N THR A 111 -29.65 -16.85 40.92
CA THR A 111 -29.15 -17.12 42.28
C THR A 111 -27.79 -17.83 42.21
N CYS A 112 -27.08 -17.88 43.34
CA CYS A 112 -25.82 -18.62 43.46
C CYS A 112 -25.94 -20.11 43.08
N ALA A 113 -27.11 -20.72 43.32
CA ALA A 113 -27.39 -22.09 42.91
C ALA A 113 -27.52 -22.22 41.39
N ASP A 114 -28.19 -21.27 40.72
CA ASP A 114 -28.34 -21.25 39.26
C ASP A 114 -27.00 -20.98 38.55
N LEU A 115 -26.09 -20.25 39.20
CA LEU A 115 -24.72 -19.99 38.74
C LEU A 115 -23.73 -21.11 39.09
N GLY A 116 -24.13 -22.08 39.92
CA GLY A 116 -23.24 -23.14 40.43
C GLY A 116 -22.07 -22.62 41.28
N GLN A 117 -22.24 -21.48 41.96
CA GLN A 117 -21.22 -20.83 42.79
C GLN A 117 -21.54 -21.02 44.27
N ASN A 118 -20.52 -21.29 45.10
CA ASN A 118 -20.68 -21.54 46.54
C ASN A 118 -19.80 -20.64 47.44
N CYS A 119 -19.14 -19.64 46.86
CA CYS A 119 -18.42 -18.61 47.59
C CYS A 119 -18.21 -17.33 46.77
N GLY A 120 -17.90 -16.22 47.45
CA GLY A 120 -17.55 -14.95 46.80
C GLY A 120 -18.74 -14.20 46.20
N ALA A 121 -18.53 -12.98 45.71
CA ALA A 121 -19.57 -12.17 45.08
C ALA A 121 -19.80 -12.62 43.61
N ALA A 122 -21.03 -12.44 43.12
CA ALA A 122 -21.43 -12.84 41.76
C ALA A 122 -22.26 -11.75 41.06
N GLY A 123 -22.38 -11.81 39.74
CA GLY A 123 -23.35 -11.01 38.98
C GLY A 123 -24.70 -11.73 38.92
N ASP A 124 -25.81 -11.03 39.09
CA ASP A 124 -27.16 -11.62 39.09
C ASP A 124 -27.75 -11.87 37.68
N GLY A 125 -26.93 -11.71 36.63
CA GLY A 125 -27.34 -11.84 35.22
C GLY A 125 -28.15 -10.65 34.66
N CYS A 126 -28.61 -9.74 35.52
CA CYS A 126 -29.54 -8.66 35.18
C CYS A 126 -29.00 -7.26 35.51
N GLY A 127 -27.66 -7.11 35.56
CA GLY A 127 -26.98 -5.85 35.87
C GLY A 127 -26.87 -5.50 37.36
N GLY A 128 -27.29 -6.39 38.26
CA GLY A 128 -27.01 -6.29 39.70
C GLY A 128 -25.95 -7.29 40.17
N THR A 129 -25.56 -7.18 41.45
CA THR A 129 -24.60 -8.09 42.08
C THR A 129 -25.24 -8.84 43.25
N ILE A 130 -24.92 -10.13 43.36
CA ILE A 130 -25.14 -10.96 44.53
C ILE A 130 -23.93 -10.75 45.45
N ALA A 131 -24.16 -10.14 46.62
CA ALA A 131 -23.08 -9.68 47.49
C ALA A 131 -22.17 -10.81 48.03
N SER A 132 -22.68 -12.03 48.19
CA SER A 132 -21.89 -13.24 48.45
C SER A 132 -22.71 -14.51 48.18
N CYS A 133 -22.04 -15.54 47.64
CA CYS A 133 -22.54 -16.88 47.40
C CYS A 133 -22.09 -17.92 48.44
N GLY A 134 -21.42 -17.48 49.51
CA GLY A 134 -21.02 -18.33 50.63
C GLY A 134 -19.57 -18.10 51.08
N THR A 135 -19.13 -18.96 51.99
CA THR A 135 -17.77 -19.01 52.54
C THR A 135 -17.32 -20.46 52.61
N CYS A 136 -16.04 -20.71 52.32
CA CYS A 136 -15.50 -22.06 52.21
C CYS A 136 -15.24 -22.75 53.56
N GLY A 137 -15.10 -24.08 53.53
CA GLY A 137 -14.75 -24.87 54.70
C GLY A 137 -13.33 -24.59 55.20
N ALA A 138 -13.02 -25.00 56.43
CA ALA A 138 -11.67 -24.82 56.98
C ALA A 138 -10.63 -25.60 56.16
N GLY A 139 -9.70 -24.88 55.52
CA GLY A 139 -8.69 -25.44 54.61
C GLY A 139 -8.98 -25.25 53.12
N GLU A 140 -10.17 -24.75 52.77
CA GLU A 140 -10.55 -24.37 51.41
C GLU A 140 -10.54 -22.85 51.23
N PHE A 141 -10.29 -22.39 50.01
CA PHE A 141 -10.34 -20.97 49.65
C PHE A 141 -11.21 -20.74 48.42
N CYS A 142 -11.80 -19.55 48.31
CA CYS A 142 -12.68 -19.22 47.21
C CYS A 142 -11.89 -18.98 45.93
N GLY A 143 -12.17 -19.74 44.87
CA GLY A 143 -11.29 -19.86 43.69
C GLY A 143 -10.54 -21.18 43.64
N GLY A 144 -10.34 -21.86 44.78
CA GLY A 144 -9.61 -23.12 44.89
C GLY A 144 -10.31 -24.35 44.30
N GLY A 145 -11.56 -24.19 43.82
CA GLY A 145 -12.29 -25.18 43.00
C GLY A 145 -12.68 -24.64 41.62
N GLY A 146 -12.03 -23.56 41.16
CA GLY A 146 -12.46 -22.72 40.04
C GLY A 146 -13.13 -21.42 40.52
N ALA A 147 -13.36 -20.48 39.59
CA ALA A 147 -13.91 -19.15 39.91
C ALA A 147 -15.21 -19.23 40.72
N SER A 148 -15.27 -18.51 41.84
CA SER A 148 -16.38 -18.51 42.81
C SER A 148 -16.79 -19.91 43.32
N LYS A 149 -15.84 -20.85 43.35
CA LYS A 149 -15.98 -22.18 43.94
C LYS A 149 -14.92 -22.45 45.01
N CYS A 150 -15.34 -23.06 46.10
CA CYS A 150 -14.45 -23.55 47.15
C CYS A 150 -13.66 -24.77 46.70
N GLY A 151 -12.39 -24.83 47.11
CA GLY A 151 -11.55 -26.02 46.99
C GLY A 151 -10.17 -25.78 47.62
N THR A 152 -9.34 -26.81 47.62
CA THR A 152 -8.06 -26.85 48.35
C THR A 152 -6.81 -26.72 47.47
N ASN A 153 -6.94 -26.81 46.15
CA ASN A 153 -5.81 -26.82 45.22
C ASN A 153 -6.09 -25.94 43.99
N LEU A 154 -5.18 -25.00 43.72
CA LEU A 154 -5.23 -24.17 42.51
C LEU A 154 -5.04 -25.05 41.26
N GLY A 155 -6.10 -25.23 40.48
CA GLY A 155 -6.06 -25.82 39.15
C GLY A 155 -5.47 -24.84 38.12
N GLY A 156 -4.16 -24.58 38.21
CA GLY A 156 -3.36 -23.80 37.25
C GLY A 156 -2.23 -24.65 36.67
N ALA A 157 -1.92 -24.48 35.39
CA ALA A 157 -1.04 -25.38 34.63
C ALA A 157 0.44 -24.94 34.61
N ASP A 158 1.06 -24.76 35.78
CA ASP A 158 2.51 -24.59 35.93
C ASP A 158 3.04 -25.16 37.26
N GLY A 159 2.76 -26.45 37.50
CA GLY A 159 3.32 -27.23 38.61
C GLY A 159 4.84 -27.45 38.50
N GLY A 160 5.62 -26.40 38.72
CA GLY A 160 7.07 -26.44 38.91
C GLY A 160 7.46 -27.09 40.24
N ALA A 161 8.64 -27.71 40.29
CA ALA A 161 9.04 -28.66 41.34
C ALA A 161 9.52 -28.04 42.68
N ASP A 162 9.13 -26.80 42.98
CA ASP A 162 9.53 -26.09 44.21
C ASP A 162 8.32 -25.94 45.16
N GLY A 163 8.45 -26.48 46.37
CA GLY A 163 7.32 -26.66 47.28
C GLY A 163 6.75 -25.37 47.88
N GLY A 164 5.46 -25.12 47.61
CA GLY A 164 4.52 -24.44 48.50
C GLY A 164 4.88 -23.04 49.00
N VAL A 165 4.55 -22.01 48.23
CA VAL A 165 4.45 -20.64 48.75
C VAL A 165 3.07 -20.41 49.37
N VAL A 166 3.04 -20.15 50.68
CA VAL A 166 1.84 -19.66 51.37
C VAL A 166 1.52 -18.27 50.81
N CYS A 167 0.30 -18.08 50.30
CA CYS A 167 -0.15 -16.77 49.84
C CYS A 167 -0.02 -15.76 50.99
N THR A 168 0.83 -14.75 50.81
CA THR A 168 1.09 -13.73 51.82
C THR A 168 0.28 -12.48 51.46
N PRO A 169 -0.74 -12.11 52.27
CA PRO A 169 -1.62 -10.99 51.98
C PRO A 169 -0.86 -9.67 51.80
N ILE A 170 -1.15 -8.92 50.75
CA ILE A 170 -0.65 -7.54 50.61
C ILE A 170 -1.34 -6.64 51.65
N THR A 171 -0.65 -5.60 52.11
CA THR A 171 -1.18 -4.66 53.10
C THR A 171 -1.63 -3.35 52.45
N CYS A 172 -2.40 -2.55 53.19
CA CYS A 172 -2.85 -1.23 52.76
C CYS A 172 -1.68 -0.28 52.40
N ALA A 173 -0.52 -0.45 53.03
CA ALA A 173 0.67 0.33 52.72
C ALA A 173 1.28 -0.06 51.36
N ASP A 174 1.27 -1.35 51.01
CA ASP A 174 1.87 -1.87 49.77
C ASP A 174 1.11 -1.42 48.51
N VAL A 175 -0.21 -1.23 48.64
CA VAL A 175 -1.09 -0.67 47.61
C VAL A 175 -1.34 0.84 47.78
N GLY A 176 -0.72 1.46 48.79
CA GLY A 176 -0.85 2.89 49.11
C GLY A 176 -2.24 3.37 49.55
N ALA A 177 -3.20 2.48 49.82
CA ALA A 177 -4.59 2.82 50.13
C ALA A 177 -4.77 3.35 51.56
N ASN A 178 -5.56 4.43 51.71
CA ASN A 178 -5.86 5.05 53.00
C ASN A 178 -7.36 5.13 53.34
N CYS A 179 -8.22 4.55 52.49
CA CYS A 179 -9.59 4.26 52.86
C CYS A 179 -10.16 3.01 52.19
N GLY A 180 -11.15 2.39 52.86
CA GLY A 180 -12.07 1.44 52.27
C GLY A 180 -11.52 0.02 52.03
N PRO A 181 -12.36 -0.88 51.49
CA PRO A 181 -11.98 -2.26 51.20
C PRO A 181 -11.05 -2.34 49.99
N VAL A 182 -9.94 -3.06 50.14
CA VAL A 182 -9.03 -3.44 49.04
C VAL A 182 -8.81 -4.95 49.08
N ALA A 183 -8.64 -5.61 47.94
CA ALA A 183 -8.36 -7.05 47.89
C ALA A 183 -6.91 -7.33 48.33
N ASP A 184 -6.70 -8.38 49.12
CA ASP A 184 -5.40 -8.72 49.71
C ASP A 184 -4.51 -9.59 48.80
N GLY A 185 -4.99 -9.92 47.59
CA GLY A 185 -4.33 -10.85 46.66
C GLY A 185 -4.49 -12.34 47.00
N CYS A 186 -5.01 -12.66 48.19
CA CYS A 186 -5.15 -14.01 48.74
C CYS A 186 -6.61 -14.42 49.05
N GLY A 187 -7.58 -13.61 48.62
CA GLY A 187 -9.02 -13.90 48.70
C GLY A 187 -9.77 -13.20 49.83
N ASN A 188 -9.12 -12.34 50.62
CA ASN A 188 -9.77 -11.50 51.63
C ASN A 188 -9.83 -10.02 51.18
N LEU A 189 -10.61 -9.23 51.91
CA LEU A 189 -10.65 -7.77 51.80
C LEU A 189 -9.98 -7.15 53.03
N ILE A 190 -8.87 -6.44 52.83
CA ILE A 190 -8.25 -5.57 53.83
C ILE A 190 -9.03 -4.25 53.92
N GLN A 191 -9.30 -3.78 55.13
CA GLN A 191 -10.03 -2.52 55.37
C GLN A 191 -9.04 -1.40 55.69
N CYS A 192 -8.75 -0.59 54.69
CA CYS A 192 -7.67 0.38 54.72
C CYS A 192 -8.07 1.73 55.33
N GLY A 193 -8.71 1.74 56.50
CA GLY A 193 -9.08 2.97 57.20
C GLY A 193 -10.33 3.68 56.65
N THR A 194 -10.63 4.87 57.19
CA THR A 194 -11.85 5.64 56.92
C THR A 194 -11.57 7.14 56.78
N CYS A 195 -12.26 7.80 55.84
CA CYS A 195 -12.08 9.23 55.57
C CYS A 195 -12.77 10.13 56.58
N ASN A 196 -12.29 11.38 56.67
CA ASN A 196 -12.87 12.37 57.55
C ASN A 196 -14.18 12.93 56.97
N ALA A 197 -15.30 12.25 57.27
CA ALA A 197 -16.63 12.67 56.86
C ALA A 197 -16.99 14.09 57.33
N ALA A 198 -16.48 14.54 58.48
CA ALA A 198 -16.70 15.90 58.98
C ALA A 198 -15.92 16.97 58.18
N ALA A 199 -14.85 16.60 57.48
CA ALA A 199 -14.16 17.45 56.52
C ALA A 199 -14.84 17.47 55.13
N GLY A 200 -15.80 16.58 54.88
CA GLY A 200 -16.43 16.40 53.56
C GLY A 200 -15.66 15.49 52.61
N GLU A 201 -14.82 14.60 53.14
CA GLU A 201 -14.03 13.64 52.37
C GLU A 201 -14.78 12.31 52.20
N THR A 202 -14.75 11.75 50.99
CA THR A 202 -15.27 10.43 50.66
C THR A 202 -14.16 9.54 50.13
N CYS A 203 -14.32 8.22 50.29
CA CYS A 203 -13.35 7.27 49.77
C CYS A 203 -13.47 7.16 48.25
N GLY A 204 -12.36 7.35 47.54
CA GLY A 204 -12.34 7.57 46.09
C GLY A 204 -12.53 9.03 45.67
N GLY A 205 -12.82 9.94 46.61
CA GLY A 205 -13.16 11.33 46.30
C GLY A 205 -12.04 12.16 45.67
N ALA A 206 -10.78 11.73 45.80
CA ALA A 206 -9.62 12.39 45.18
C ALA A 206 -9.44 12.12 43.67
N GLY A 207 -10.37 11.37 43.03
CA GLY A 207 -10.22 10.91 41.65
C GLY A 207 -9.33 9.66 41.50
N VAL A 208 -8.92 9.06 42.62
CA VAL A 208 -8.13 7.82 42.68
C VAL A 208 -8.84 6.83 43.62
N PRO A 209 -9.08 5.56 43.22
CA PRO A 209 -9.71 4.55 44.07
C PRO A 209 -9.00 4.36 45.41
N SER A 210 -9.77 4.10 46.47
CA SER A 210 -9.28 3.82 47.84
C SER A 210 -8.36 4.91 48.45
N GLN A 211 -8.52 6.16 47.98
CA GLN A 211 -7.92 7.37 48.54
C GLN A 211 -8.98 8.34 49.05
N CYS A 212 -8.79 8.93 50.23
CA CYS A 212 -9.64 10.00 50.74
C CYS A 212 -9.46 11.30 49.94
N GLY A 213 -10.59 11.90 49.53
CA GLY A 213 -10.61 13.24 48.96
C GLY A 213 -11.99 13.86 48.98
N LYS A 214 -12.07 15.16 48.67
CA LYS A 214 -13.35 15.88 48.61
C LYS A 214 -13.95 15.78 47.21
N ALA A 215 -15.28 15.88 47.13
CA ALA A 215 -16.03 15.83 45.88
C ALA A 215 -15.41 16.70 44.78
N CYS A 216 -15.33 16.12 43.58
CA CYS A 216 -14.70 16.70 42.40
C CYS A 216 -15.16 18.15 42.18
N VAL A 217 -14.21 19.10 42.17
CA VAL A 217 -14.47 20.50 41.85
C VAL A 217 -14.32 20.66 40.34
N PRO A 218 -15.41 20.94 39.60
CA PRO A 218 -15.32 21.11 38.15
C PRO A 218 -14.34 22.22 37.81
N LEU A 219 -13.49 21.96 36.83
CA LEU A 219 -12.74 23.00 36.16
C LEU A 219 -13.75 24.00 35.57
N THR A 220 -13.74 25.26 36.01
CA THR A 220 -14.70 26.29 35.55
C THR A 220 -14.11 27.29 34.55
N ALA A 221 -12.81 27.19 34.30
CA ALA A 221 -12.06 28.05 33.41
C ALA A 221 -10.97 27.25 32.69
N CYS A 222 -10.59 27.69 31.49
CA CYS A 222 -9.59 27.00 30.69
C CYS A 222 -8.19 27.02 31.36
N PRO A 223 -7.50 25.88 31.50
CA PRO A 223 -6.14 25.80 32.03
C PRO A 223 -5.13 26.62 31.23
N ALA A 224 -4.13 27.15 31.93
CA ALA A 224 -3.02 27.87 31.31
C ALA A 224 -2.31 27.00 30.26
N GLY A 225 -2.26 27.48 29.02
CA GLY A 225 -1.65 26.80 27.87
C GLY A 225 -2.65 26.29 26.83
N LEU A 226 -3.92 26.09 27.21
CA LEU A 226 -5.00 25.73 26.30
C LEU A 226 -5.75 27.01 25.86
N ASN A 227 -6.15 27.09 24.59
CA ASN A 227 -6.74 28.32 24.02
C ASN A 227 -7.72 28.10 22.86
N CYS A 228 -8.19 26.86 22.67
CA CYS A 228 -9.32 26.55 21.79
C CYS A 228 -10.00 25.23 22.16
N GLY A 229 -11.24 25.05 21.69
CA GLY A 229 -11.92 23.74 21.68
C GLY A 229 -12.50 23.31 23.03
N PRO A 230 -13.26 22.21 23.06
CA PRO A 230 -13.84 21.66 24.29
C PRO A 230 -12.84 20.77 25.04
N ILE A 231 -12.80 20.89 26.37
CA ILE A 231 -12.03 20.02 27.28
C ILE A 231 -12.94 19.45 28.37
N ALA A 232 -12.63 18.26 28.88
CA ALA A 232 -13.35 17.72 30.04
C ALA A 232 -13.01 18.52 31.31
N ASP A 233 -13.99 18.72 32.18
CA ASP A 233 -13.83 19.49 33.43
C ASP A 233 -13.27 18.67 34.61
N GLY A 234 -12.95 17.39 34.38
CA GLY A 234 -12.51 16.42 35.39
C GLY A 234 -13.64 15.74 36.17
N CYS A 235 -14.88 16.22 36.08
CA CYS A 235 -16.02 15.81 36.89
C CYS A 235 -17.25 15.35 36.07
N GLY A 236 -17.14 15.29 34.74
CA GLY A 236 -18.17 14.79 33.81
C GLY A 236 -18.83 15.86 32.94
N GLY A 237 -18.45 17.12 33.07
CA GLY A 237 -18.84 18.22 32.19
C GLY A 237 -17.73 18.65 31.22
N ILE A 238 -17.99 19.74 30.49
CA ILE A 238 -17.11 20.27 29.43
C ILE A 238 -16.88 21.77 29.64
N VAL A 239 -15.61 22.20 29.61
CA VAL A 239 -15.17 23.60 29.51
C VAL A 239 -14.83 23.93 28.07
N SER A 240 -15.26 25.09 27.57
CA SER A 240 -14.81 25.59 26.26
C SER A 240 -13.61 26.52 26.43
N CYS A 241 -12.49 26.15 25.82
CA CYS A 241 -11.20 26.85 25.91
C CYS A 241 -11.03 27.98 24.86
N GLY A 242 -12.09 28.39 24.18
CA GLY A 242 -12.06 29.40 23.13
C GLY A 242 -12.67 28.88 21.83
N THR A 243 -13.38 29.76 21.11
CA THR A 243 -14.23 29.38 19.97
C THR A 243 -13.53 29.47 18.60
N THR A 244 -12.47 30.26 18.47
CA THR A 244 -11.77 30.47 17.19
C THR A 244 -10.28 30.70 17.40
N CYS A 245 -9.46 30.10 16.53
CA CYS A 245 -8.01 30.36 16.48
C CYS A 245 -7.68 31.59 15.62
N PRO A 246 -6.52 32.24 15.84
CA PRO A 246 -6.00 33.28 14.95
C PRO A 246 -5.83 32.79 13.50
N THR A 247 -5.92 33.71 12.54
CA THR A 247 -5.83 33.41 11.10
C THR A 247 -4.59 32.56 10.76
N GLY A 248 -4.83 31.41 10.14
CA GLY A 248 -3.78 30.45 9.74
C GLY A 248 -3.53 29.30 10.72
N GLN A 249 -4.10 29.37 11.93
CA GLN A 249 -4.03 28.30 12.94
C GLN A 249 -5.33 27.50 13.00
N ILE A 250 -5.25 26.23 13.38
CA ILE A 250 -6.39 25.39 13.72
C ILE A 250 -6.26 24.85 15.15
N CYS A 251 -7.39 24.48 15.75
CA CYS A 251 -7.39 23.91 17.09
C CYS A 251 -6.82 22.48 17.08
N GLY A 252 -5.82 22.20 17.93
CA GLY A 252 -5.02 20.97 17.86
C GLY A 252 -3.86 21.03 16.87
N GLY A 253 -3.73 22.12 16.11
CA GLY A 253 -2.63 22.30 15.16
C GLY A 253 -1.29 22.40 15.90
N GLY A 254 -0.29 21.66 15.43
CA GLY A 254 1.04 21.59 16.06
C GLY A 254 1.27 20.29 16.84
N GLY A 255 0.30 19.39 16.84
CA GLY A 255 0.39 18.10 17.54
C GLY A 255 0.00 18.16 19.02
N VAL A 256 -0.52 19.30 19.51
CA VAL A 256 -0.95 19.49 20.90
C VAL A 256 -2.43 19.84 20.91
N ALA A 257 -3.25 18.95 21.46
CA ALA A 257 -4.71 19.11 21.51
C ALA A 257 -5.14 20.36 22.30
N ASN A 258 -6.21 21.01 21.86
CA ASN A 258 -6.83 22.19 22.51
C ASN A 258 -5.92 23.42 22.62
N VAL A 259 -4.87 23.45 21.80
CA VAL A 259 -4.01 24.61 21.54
C VAL A 259 -4.14 24.99 20.07
N CYS A 260 -4.24 26.29 19.77
CA CYS A 260 -4.15 26.83 18.43
C CYS A 260 -2.71 26.76 17.91
N GLY A 261 -2.54 26.16 16.74
CA GLY A 261 -1.26 26.14 16.04
C GLY A 261 -1.40 25.67 14.59
N ASN A 262 -0.27 25.41 13.94
CA ASN A 262 -0.20 24.98 12.54
C ASN A 262 0.14 23.48 12.49
N ASN A 263 -0.38 22.71 11.53
CA ASN A 263 -0.27 21.23 11.41
C ASN A 263 1.16 20.63 11.46
N GLY A 264 1.83 20.64 12.61
CA GLY A 264 3.13 20.01 12.88
C GLY A 264 4.34 20.62 12.14
N GLY A 265 4.11 21.32 11.03
CA GLY A 265 5.15 21.98 10.26
C GLY A 265 5.61 23.31 10.87
N PRO A 266 6.80 23.80 10.46
CA PRO A 266 7.19 25.19 10.65
C PRO A 266 6.09 26.16 10.18
N PRO A 267 6.08 27.44 10.65
CA PRO A 267 5.24 28.45 10.02
C PRO A 267 5.44 28.40 8.51
N CYS A 268 4.35 28.24 7.76
CA CYS A 268 4.43 27.96 6.34
C CYS A 268 5.16 29.10 5.61
N THR A 269 6.35 28.81 5.10
CA THR A 269 7.19 29.71 4.30
C THR A 269 7.42 29.11 2.91
N GLY A 270 7.47 29.95 1.88
CA GLY A 270 7.71 29.52 0.51
C GLY A 270 6.44 29.00 -0.17
N LEU A 271 6.58 27.93 -0.96
CA LEU A 271 5.56 27.42 -1.87
C LEU A 271 4.28 26.93 -1.19
N CYS A 272 4.34 26.47 0.07
CA CYS A 272 3.14 26.15 0.84
C CYS A 272 2.19 27.36 0.98
N GLN A 273 2.68 28.60 0.94
CA GLN A 273 1.86 29.83 0.99
C GLN A 273 1.09 30.10 -0.32
N GLN A 274 1.19 29.19 -1.29
CA GLN A 274 0.45 29.22 -2.55
C GLN A 274 -0.50 28.03 -2.68
N GLN A 275 -0.55 27.11 -1.70
CA GLN A 275 -1.64 26.15 -1.61
C GLN A 275 -2.95 26.90 -1.31
N THR A 276 -4.05 26.46 -1.91
CA THR A 276 -5.36 27.10 -1.74
C THR A 276 -6.43 26.07 -1.40
N THR A 277 -7.44 26.49 -0.64
CA THR A 277 -8.61 25.66 -0.35
C THR A 277 -9.60 25.77 -1.50
N CYS A 278 -10.06 24.64 -2.02
CA CYS A 278 -10.99 24.60 -3.15
C CYS A 278 -12.41 24.25 -2.73
N PRO A 279 -13.44 24.75 -3.43
CA PRO A 279 -14.84 24.39 -3.18
C PRO A 279 -15.07 22.87 -3.29
N GLY A 280 -16.00 22.34 -2.48
CA GLY A 280 -16.42 20.94 -2.55
C GLY A 280 -15.33 19.91 -2.21
N GLY A 281 -14.27 20.30 -1.50
CA GLY A 281 -13.19 19.39 -1.09
C GLY A 281 -12.21 19.01 -2.20
N GLY A 282 -12.27 19.65 -3.37
CA GLY A 282 -11.27 19.50 -4.42
C GLY A 282 -9.88 20.01 -4.00
N THR A 283 -8.87 19.84 -4.87
CA THR A 283 -7.55 20.45 -4.69
C THR A 283 -6.98 20.91 -6.02
N THR A 284 -6.08 21.90 -6.00
CA THR A 284 -5.13 22.09 -7.11
C THR A 284 -4.24 20.85 -7.18
N SER A 285 -4.06 20.26 -8.36
CA SER A 285 -3.28 19.03 -8.52
C SER A 285 -2.35 19.03 -9.74
N ILE A 286 -1.35 18.15 -9.73
CA ILE A 286 -0.49 17.84 -10.87
C ILE A 286 -0.54 16.33 -11.10
N SER A 287 -0.72 15.89 -12.34
CA SER A 287 -0.70 14.47 -12.68
C SER A 287 -0.01 14.19 -14.00
N GLY A 288 0.53 12.98 -14.15
CA GLY A 288 1.22 12.57 -15.38
C GLY A 288 1.80 11.17 -15.25
N THR A 289 2.69 10.81 -16.18
CA THR A 289 3.43 9.53 -16.19
C THR A 289 4.92 9.82 -16.20
N VAL A 290 5.68 9.15 -15.32
CA VAL A 290 7.15 9.17 -15.37
C VAL A 290 7.64 8.15 -16.36
N PHE A 291 8.54 8.56 -17.26
CA PHE A 291 9.15 7.70 -18.27
C PHE A 291 10.66 7.55 -18.08
N ALA A 292 11.22 6.46 -18.62
CA ALA A 292 12.65 6.35 -18.88
C ALA A 292 13.12 7.49 -19.82
N PRO A 293 14.44 7.75 -19.92
CA PRO A 293 14.95 8.83 -20.76
C PRO A 293 14.51 8.76 -22.24
N ASN A 294 14.22 7.56 -22.77
CA ASN A 294 13.67 7.35 -24.11
C ASN A 294 12.19 7.78 -24.29
N GLY A 295 11.49 8.17 -23.23
CA GLY A 295 10.10 8.64 -23.27
C GLY A 295 9.04 7.56 -23.52
N THR A 296 9.38 6.27 -23.47
CA THR A 296 8.46 5.16 -23.82
C THR A 296 8.20 4.18 -22.68
N LEU A 297 9.21 3.82 -21.91
CA LEU A 297 9.07 2.88 -20.80
C LEU A 297 8.59 3.62 -19.55
N PRO A 298 7.44 3.30 -18.95
CA PRO A 298 7.01 3.90 -17.68
C PRO A 298 7.95 3.48 -16.54
N ILE A 299 8.18 4.35 -15.57
CA ILE A 299 9.03 4.06 -14.40
C ILE A 299 8.15 3.72 -13.20
N TYR A 300 8.29 2.50 -12.68
CA TYR A 300 7.68 2.06 -11.43
C TYR A 300 8.48 2.56 -10.21
N GLY A 301 7.79 2.98 -9.14
CA GLY A 301 8.41 3.27 -7.84
C GLY A 301 9.24 4.56 -7.77
N ALA A 302 9.14 5.46 -8.75
CA ALA A 302 9.76 6.78 -8.68
C ALA A 302 8.98 7.70 -7.73
N LEU A 303 9.70 8.43 -6.87
CA LEU A 303 9.15 9.47 -6.04
C LEU A 303 9.00 10.76 -6.86
N VAL A 304 7.81 11.33 -6.88
CA VAL A 304 7.52 12.62 -7.51
C VAL A 304 7.06 13.59 -6.42
N TYR A 305 7.59 14.80 -6.38
CA TYR A 305 7.28 15.76 -5.32
C TYR A 305 7.44 17.24 -5.72
N VAL A 306 6.75 18.12 -5.00
CA VAL A 306 7.01 19.57 -5.03
C VAL A 306 7.93 19.91 -3.84
N PRO A 307 9.16 20.38 -4.04
CA PRO A 307 10.02 20.84 -2.94
C PRO A 307 9.53 22.19 -2.39
N ASN A 308 9.60 22.39 -1.07
CA ASN A 308 9.33 23.69 -0.43
C ASN A 308 10.62 24.53 -0.20
N GLY A 309 11.78 24.03 -0.65
CA GLY A 309 13.08 24.68 -0.52
C GLY A 309 14.10 24.15 -1.54
N ALA A 310 15.38 24.49 -1.37
CA ALA A 310 16.43 24.05 -2.28
C ALA A 310 16.64 22.53 -2.24
N VAL A 311 16.66 21.90 -3.41
CA VAL A 311 16.96 20.48 -3.61
C VAL A 311 18.48 20.29 -3.46
N ASN A 312 18.92 19.40 -2.57
CA ASN A 312 20.34 19.25 -2.23
C ASN A 312 21.07 18.39 -3.28
N ALA A 313 22.32 18.72 -3.61
CA ALA A 313 23.16 17.87 -4.44
C ALA A 313 23.42 16.51 -3.76
N PHE A 314 23.54 15.43 -4.54
CA PHE A 314 23.96 14.13 -4.02
C PHE A 314 25.43 14.19 -3.57
N THR A 315 25.79 13.43 -2.53
CA THR A 315 27.19 13.27 -2.12
C THR A 315 27.89 12.30 -3.08
N PRO A 316 28.96 12.71 -3.79
CA PRO A 316 29.65 11.83 -4.74
C PRO A 316 30.26 10.59 -4.06
N GLY A 317 30.22 9.46 -4.78
CA GLY A 317 30.72 8.17 -4.29
C GLY A 317 29.65 7.34 -3.59
N VAL A 318 30.01 6.09 -3.29
CA VAL A 318 29.14 5.09 -2.69
C VAL A 318 28.72 5.48 -1.27
N THR A 319 27.41 5.47 -1.01
CA THR A 319 26.83 5.73 0.31
C THR A 319 25.68 4.77 0.59
N CYS A 320 25.40 4.48 1.86
CA CYS A 320 24.24 3.69 2.25
C CYS A 320 22.96 4.49 1.97
N GLU A 321 22.25 4.14 0.89
CA GLU A 321 20.98 4.77 0.51
C GLU A 321 19.80 3.86 0.84
N GLN A 322 19.37 3.97 2.09
CA GLN A 322 18.05 3.52 2.54
C GLN A 322 16.99 4.50 2.03
N CYS A 323 15.76 4.04 1.87
CA CYS A 323 14.67 4.93 1.50
C CYS A 323 14.39 5.91 2.65
N GLY A 324 14.46 7.21 2.36
CA GLY A 324 14.31 8.28 3.34
C GLY A 324 13.93 9.60 2.66
N GLY A 325 13.54 10.59 3.47
CA GLY A 325 12.84 11.79 3.04
C GLY A 325 13.51 12.58 1.90
N ALA A 326 12.69 13.03 0.95
CA ALA A 326 13.10 13.85 -0.18
C ALA A 326 13.75 15.19 0.25
N SER A 327 14.84 15.56 -0.43
CA SER A 327 15.54 16.82 -0.17
C SER A 327 14.70 18.04 -0.53
N GLY A 328 15.02 19.20 0.07
CA GLY A 328 14.28 20.44 -0.19
C GLY A 328 12.89 20.49 0.48
N ASN A 329 12.70 19.73 1.57
CA ASN A 329 11.47 19.71 2.37
C ASN A 329 10.22 19.50 1.51
N ALA A 330 10.07 18.30 0.96
CA ALA A 330 8.96 17.96 0.07
C ALA A 330 7.60 18.33 0.68
N LEU A 331 6.86 19.18 -0.03
CA LEU A 331 5.57 19.73 0.41
C LEU A 331 4.43 18.73 0.18
N VAL A 332 4.45 18.10 -0.98
CA VAL A 332 3.51 17.05 -1.41
C VAL A 332 4.29 16.03 -2.23
N THR A 333 3.94 14.75 -2.06
CA THR A 333 4.68 13.59 -2.61
C THR A 333 3.73 12.56 -3.19
N ALA A 334 4.15 11.87 -4.25
CA ALA A 334 3.48 10.71 -4.82
C ALA A 334 4.53 9.68 -5.27
N THR A 335 4.17 8.39 -5.34
CA THR A 335 5.04 7.33 -5.89
C THR A 335 4.37 6.71 -7.10
N THR A 336 5.14 6.48 -8.16
CA THR A 336 4.59 6.02 -9.44
C THR A 336 4.13 4.56 -9.41
N GLY A 337 2.98 4.29 -10.03
CA GLY A 337 2.47 2.94 -10.24
C GLY A 337 3.24 2.15 -11.30
N PRO A 338 2.90 0.87 -11.55
CA PRO A 338 3.51 0.05 -12.60
C PRO A 338 3.26 0.58 -14.04
N ASP A 339 2.28 1.47 -14.22
CA ASP A 339 2.04 2.24 -15.44
C ASP A 339 2.77 3.60 -15.47
N GLY A 340 3.63 3.85 -14.47
CA GLY A 340 4.40 5.08 -14.30
C GLY A 340 3.57 6.29 -13.84
N LYS A 341 2.26 6.16 -13.61
CA LYS A 341 1.42 7.33 -13.28
C LYS A 341 1.63 7.83 -11.85
N PHE A 342 1.51 9.14 -11.68
CA PHE A 342 1.50 9.84 -10.40
C PHE A 342 0.39 10.89 -10.33
N PHE A 343 -0.01 11.25 -9.11
CA PHE A 343 -0.95 12.32 -8.82
C PHE A 343 -0.53 13.04 -7.53
N LEU A 344 -0.24 14.33 -7.64
CA LEU A 344 0.07 15.22 -6.52
C LEU A 344 -1.17 16.06 -6.21
N ALA A 345 -1.82 15.76 -5.09
CA ALA A 345 -2.91 16.56 -4.54
C ALA A 345 -2.38 17.81 -3.82
N ASN A 346 -3.22 18.84 -3.68
CA ASN A 346 -2.95 20.05 -2.89
C ASN A 346 -1.60 20.73 -3.23
N VAL A 347 -1.31 20.89 -4.52
CA VAL A 347 -0.08 21.59 -4.96
C VAL A 347 -0.22 23.12 -4.81
N PRO A 348 0.90 23.85 -4.74
CA PRO A 348 0.92 25.31 -4.90
C PRO A 348 0.26 25.77 -6.20
N VAL A 349 -0.41 26.92 -6.18
CA VAL A 349 -0.97 27.61 -7.35
C VAL A 349 0.03 28.62 -7.90
N SER A 350 0.22 28.64 -9.22
CA SER A 350 1.05 29.62 -9.93
C SER A 350 0.53 31.04 -9.75
N SER A 351 1.41 31.98 -9.42
CA SER A 351 1.10 33.41 -9.41
C SER A 351 2.30 34.25 -9.83
N THR A 352 2.00 35.34 -10.55
CA THR A 352 2.94 36.40 -10.93
C THR A 352 3.01 37.54 -9.90
N ASP A 353 2.29 37.44 -8.79
CA ASP A 353 2.30 38.44 -7.71
C ASP A 353 3.70 38.57 -7.08
N PRO A 354 4.11 39.78 -6.64
CA PRO A 354 5.40 39.99 -5.99
C PRO A 354 5.61 39.05 -4.79
N GLY A 355 6.69 38.27 -4.83
CA GLY A 355 7.04 37.29 -3.78
C GLY A 355 6.33 35.94 -3.90
N LYS A 356 5.57 35.69 -4.97
CA LYS A 356 5.02 34.37 -5.32
C LYS A 356 5.81 33.72 -6.46
N VAL A 357 5.74 32.40 -6.54
CA VAL A 357 6.38 31.58 -7.58
C VAL A 357 5.38 31.32 -8.69
N ASN A 358 5.71 31.74 -9.91
CA ASN A 358 4.91 31.44 -11.09
C ASN A 358 5.13 29.99 -11.56
N ASP A 359 6.39 29.59 -11.70
CA ASP A 359 6.82 28.29 -12.21
C ASP A 359 7.02 27.28 -11.07
N ILE A 360 6.00 26.46 -10.78
CA ILE A 360 6.01 25.53 -9.63
C ILE A 360 6.99 24.38 -9.91
N PRO A 361 8.03 24.18 -9.07
CA PRO A 361 8.99 23.11 -9.27
C PRO A 361 8.39 21.74 -8.95
N VAL A 362 8.72 20.76 -9.78
CA VAL A 362 8.42 19.34 -9.57
C VAL A 362 9.70 18.56 -9.74
N VAL A 363 9.97 17.63 -8.83
CA VAL A 363 11.14 16.75 -8.84
C VAL A 363 10.66 15.32 -9.02
N ILE A 364 11.28 14.59 -9.96
CA ILE A 364 11.20 13.14 -10.09
C ILE A 364 12.52 12.57 -9.56
N GLN A 365 12.45 11.57 -8.69
CA GLN A 365 13.63 10.90 -8.14
C GLN A 365 13.43 9.38 -8.03
N LEU A 366 14.43 8.62 -8.47
CA LEU A 366 14.54 7.17 -8.27
C LEU A 366 15.97 6.83 -7.86
N GLY A 367 16.20 6.69 -6.56
CA GLY A 367 17.55 6.65 -6.00
C GLY A 367 18.34 7.91 -6.38
N ARG A 368 19.42 7.74 -7.14
CA ARG A 368 20.27 8.81 -7.69
C ARG A 368 19.89 9.30 -9.08
N TRP A 369 18.90 8.71 -9.73
CA TRP A 369 18.26 9.37 -10.89
C TRP A 369 17.41 10.51 -10.38
N ARG A 370 17.61 11.74 -10.87
CA ARG A 370 16.78 12.87 -10.47
C ARG A 370 16.67 13.93 -11.57
N LYS A 371 15.45 14.37 -11.86
CA LYS A 371 15.15 15.50 -12.74
C LYS A 371 14.26 16.50 -12.03
N GLN A 372 14.56 17.79 -12.18
CA GLN A 372 13.69 18.88 -11.74
C GLN A 372 13.18 19.64 -12.96
N PHE A 373 11.89 19.89 -13.01
CA PHE A 373 11.23 20.72 -14.02
C PHE A 373 10.22 21.66 -13.35
N THR A 374 9.64 22.58 -14.11
CA THR A 374 8.59 23.48 -13.60
C THR A 374 7.30 23.36 -14.38
N VAL A 375 6.18 23.59 -13.72
CA VAL A 375 4.85 23.61 -14.34
C VAL A 375 4.04 24.82 -13.91
N GLN A 376 3.09 25.21 -14.77
CA GLN A 376 2.07 26.21 -14.47
C GLN A 376 0.82 25.51 -13.93
N THR A 377 0.26 26.02 -12.85
CA THR A 377 -0.87 25.41 -12.12
C THR A 377 -1.99 26.42 -11.95
N THR A 378 -3.22 25.99 -12.23
CA THR A 378 -4.43 26.82 -12.08
C THR A 378 -5.15 26.42 -10.81
N ALA A 379 -5.54 27.41 -9.99
CA ALA A 379 -6.28 27.17 -8.75
C ALA A 379 -7.46 26.20 -8.97
N CYS A 380 -7.51 25.13 -8.17
CA CYS A 380 -8.58 24.14 -8.20
C CYS A 380 -8.75 23.38 -9.53
N GLY A 381 -7.71 23.38 -10.37
CA GLY A 381 -7.59 22.53 -11.55
C GLY A 381 -6.52 21.45 -11.40
N ASN A 382 -6.51 20.50 -12.33
CA ASN A 382 -5.46 19.50 -12.48
C ASN A 382 -4.55 19.88 -13.66
N THR A 383 -3.24 20.05 -13.41
CA THR A 383 -2.23 20.24 -14.45
C THR A 383 -1.70 18.89 -14.93
N LEU A 384 -2.00 18.55 -16.18
CA LEU A 384 -1.43 17.38 -16.85
C LEU A 384 -0.01 17.66 -17.35
N VAL A 385 0.97 16.87 -16.89
CA VAL A 385 2.37 16.95 -17.33
C VAL A 385 2.56 16.19 -18.63
N ALA A 386 3.16 16.82 -19.63
CA ALA A 386 3.46 16.17 -20.91
C ALA A 386 4.59 15.13 -20.76
N ALA A 387 4.46 13.99 -21.44
CA ALA A 387 5.38 12.85 -21.32
C ALA A 387 6.88 13.18 -21.50
N GLY A 388 7.20 14.10 -22.42
CA GLY A 388 8.59 14.53 -22.66
C GLY A 388 9.18 15.43 -21.55
N GLN A 389 8.34 15.93 -20.64
CA GLN A 389 8.76 16.75 -19.51
C GLN A 389 9.02 15.90 -18.25
N SER A 390 8.23 14.84 -18.05
CA SER A 390 8.31 13.90 -16.92
C SER A 390 9.18 12.66 -17.17
N SER A 391 10.21 12.74 -18.03
CA SER A 391 11.20 11.67 -18.19
C SER A 391 12.30 11.72 -17.11
N LEU A 392 12.96 10.60 -16.83
CA LEU A 392 14.29 10.61 -16.21
C LEU A 392 15.33 11.26 -17.15
N PRO A 393 16.43 11.85 -16.64
CA PRO A 393 17.36 12.61 -17.46
C PRO A 393 18.17 11.70 -18.39
N ARG A 394 18.31 12.09 -19.68
CA ARG A 394 19.16 11.39 -20.67
C ARG A 394 20.64 11.79 -20.61
N ASN A 395 20.95 12.94 -20.03
CA ASN A 395 22.30 13.46 -19.85
C ASN A 395 22.37 14.41 -18.64
N GLN A 396 23.58 14.76 -18.22
CA GLN A 396 23.86 15.60 -17.03
C GLN A 396 23.33 17.04 -17.10
N SER A 397 22.96 17.55 -18.28
CA SER A 397 22.33 18.87 -18.39
C SER A 397 20.84 18.87 -18.03
N GLU A 398 20.19 17.70 -18.04
CA GLU A 398 18.79 17.55 -17.62
C GLU A 398 18.63 17.17 -16.14
N GLY A 399 19.65 16.58 -15.51
CA GLY A 399 19.59 16.17 -14.11
C GLY A 399 20.65 15.14 -13.71
N ASP A 400 20.46 14.54 -12.54
CA ASP A 400 21.36 13.54 -11.98
C ASP A 400 21.10 12.15 -12.59
N ILE A 401 22.18 11.48 -13.01
CA ILE A 401 22.20 10.07 -13.45
C ILE A 401 23.20 9.33 -12.54
N PRO A 402 22.93 8.12 -12.03
CA PRO A 402 23.88 7.38 -11.21
C PRO A 402 25.19 7.09 -11.96
N LEU A 403 26.34 7.37 -11.34
CA LEU A 403 27.65 7.08 -11.91
C LEU A 403 27.84 5.57 -12.00
N THR A 404 27.88 5.06 -13.22
CA THR A 404 27.84 3.62 -13.48
C THR A 404 29.14 3.17 -14.13
N ALA A 405 29.81 2.19 -13.55
CA ALA A 405 30.89 1.46 -14.23
C ALA A 405 30.31 0.25 -14.97
N ILE A 406 30.61 0.10 -16.26
CA ILE A 406 30.29 -1.11 -17.04
C ILE A 406 31.60 -1.80 -17.40
N VAL A 407 31.77 -3.03 -16.91
CA VAL A 407 32.78 -3.96 -17.40
C VAL A 407 32.21 -4.69 -18.61
N THR A 408 32.71 -4.37 -19.79
CA THR A 408 32.21 -4.90 -21.07
C THR A 408 32.72 -6.31 -21.34
N GLY A 409 31.83 -7.18 -21.79
CA GLY A 409 32.09 -8.58 -22.13
C GLY A 409 31.64 -8.91 -23.55
N ASN A 410 32.33 -9.85 -24.21
CA ASN A 410 32.15 -10.13 -25.63
C ASN A 410 30.83 -10.82 -26.05
N VAL A 411 29.92 -11.12 -25.11
CA VAL A 411 28.60 -11.74 -25.38
C VAL A 411 27.43 -10.86 -24.94
N ASP A 412 27.55 -10.15 -23.81
CA ASP A 412 26.51 -9.25 -23.31
C ASP A 412 26.91 -7.77 -23.53
N ALA A 413 26.22 -7.10 -24.45
CA ALA A 413 26.32 -5.68 -24.77
C ALA A 413 25.46 -4.84 -23.80
N LEU A 414 25.73 -4.90 -22.50
CA LEU A 414 24.87 -4.28 -21.47
C LEU A 414 24.82 -2.75 -21.62
N GLU A 415 25.90 -2.12 -22.08
CA GLU A 415 25.97 -0.72 -22.50
C GLU A 415 24.90 -0.34 -23.53
N CYS A 416 24.53 -1.25 -24.44
CA CYS A 416 23.47 -1.00 -25.42
C CYS A 416 22.08 -0.98 -24.78
N VAL A 417 21.86 -1.62 -23.62
CA VAL A 417 20.60 -1.50 -22.89
C VAL A 417 20.50 -0.14 -22.20
N PHE A 418 21.60 0.39 -21.65
CA PHE A 418 21.67 1.77 -21.15
C PHE A 418 21.38 2.80 -22.27
N ARG A 419 21.88 2.53 -23.49
CA ARG A 419 21.57 3.34 -24.67
C ARG A 419 20.09 3.23 -25.05
N LYS A 420 19.51 2.03 -25.05
CA LYS A 420 18.09 1.78 -25.39
C LYS A 420 17.09 2.34 -24.36
N ILE A 421 17.44 2.45 -23.08
CA ILE A 421 16.61 3.21 -22.12
C ILE A 421 16.67 4.73 -22.36
N GLY A 422 17.59 5.20 -23.20
CA GLY A 422 17.65 6.57 -23.72
C GLY A 422 18.75 7.46 -23.12
N ILE A 423 19.81 6.89 -22.55
CA ILE A 423 21.00 7.68 -22.19
C ILE A 423 21.71 8.13 -23.48
N ASP A 424 22.07 9.41 -23.56
CA ASP A 424 22.75 9.98 -24.73
C ASP A 424 24.16 9.39 -24.88
N ASP A 425 24.59 9.14 -26.12
CA ASP A 425 25.90 8.54 -26.44
C ASP A 425 27.09 9.34 -25.84
N SER A 426 26.92 10.64 -25.57
CA SER A 426 27.92 11.51 -24.92
C SER A 426 28.15 11.22 -23.43
N GLU A 427 27.25 10.49 -22.76
CA GLU A 427 27.43 10.06 -21.37
C GLU A 427 28.29 8.79 -21.24
N PHE A 428 28.56 8.09 -22.35
CA PHE A 428 29.42 6.92 -22.40
C PHE A 428 30.86 7.36 -22.63
N THR A 429 31.73 7.17 -21.63
CA THR A 429 33.12 7.65 -21.67
C THR A 429 34.10 6.67 -21.04
N ASN A 430 35.40 6.86 -21.30
CA ASN A 430 36.42 6.26 -20.46
C ASN A 430 36.34 6.84 -19.03
N PRO A 431 36.88 6.17 -18.00
CA PRO A 431 36.85 6.65 -16.61
C PRO A 431 37.52 8.02 -16.38
N SER A 432 38.41 8.44 -17.27
CA SER A 432 39.03 9.77 -17.32
C SER A 432 38.11 10.88 -17.87
N GLY A 433 36.96 10.50 -18.44
CA GLY A 433 35.95 11.42 -18.98
C GLY A 433 34.90 11.85 -17.95
N THR A 434 34.03 12.75 -18.38
CA THR A 434 32.96 13.35 -17.55
C THR A 434 31.63 12.60 -17.61
N GLY A 435 31.47 11.64 -18.50
CA GLY A 435 30.20 10.93 -18.70
C GLY A 435 29.80 10.06 -17.50
N ARG A 436 28.49 9.88 -17.31
CA ARG A 436 27.92 9.12 -16.19
C ARG A 436 27.95 7.60 -16.40
N ILE A 437 28.15 7.13 -17.62
CA ILE A 437 28.40 5.72 -17.92
C ILE A 437 29.87 5.56 -18.31
N ARG A 438 30.63 4.80 -17.53
CA ARG A 438 32.08 4.63 -17.69
C ARG A 438 32.42 3.20 -18.02
N LEU A 439 33.02 2.99 -19.19
CA LEU A 439 33.37 1.67 -19.68
C LEU A 439 34.78 1.27 -19.22
N TYR A 440 34.89 0.01 -18.80
CA TYR A 440 36.15 -0.71 -18.62
C TYR A 440 36.08 -2.00 -19.43
N GLN A 441 37.17 -2.39 -20.09
CA GLN A 441 37.17 -3.56 -20.97
C GLN A 441 37.62 -4.83 -20.22
N ASP A 442 36.81 -5.89 -20.16
CA ASP A 442 37.34 -7.26 -19.95
C ASP A 442 37.69 -7.82 -21.34
N ASN A 443 36.68 -8.09 -22.15
CA ASN A 443 36.85 -8.45 -23.56
C ASN A 443 35.73 -7.94 -24.50
N GLY A 444 34.83 -7.07 -24.03
CA GLY A 444 33.76 -6.50 -24.86
C GLY A 444 34.15 -5.22 -25.60
N ALA A 445 33.16 -4.35 -25.76
CA ALA A 445 33.27 -3.06 -26.44
C ALA A 445 34.19 -2.06 -25.71
N VAL A 446 34.66 -1.06 -26.45
CA VAL A 446 35.52 0.04 -26.01
C VAL A 446 34.98 1.39 -26.44
N ILE A 447 35.29 2.45 -25.69
CA ILE A 447 35.10 3.85 -26.12
C ILE A 447 36.22 4.26 -27.08
N SER A 448 37.44 3.78 -26.84
CA SER A 448 38.61 4.10 -27.66
C SER A 448 39.59 2.94 -27.76
N LYS A 449 40.16 2.76 -28.94
CA LYS A 449 41.26 1.81 -29.18
C LYS A 449 42.60 2.50 -29.01
N VAL A 450 43.59 1.76 -28.52
CA VAL A 450 45.00 2.14 -28.70
C VAL A 450 45.36 1.91 -30.17
N SER A 451 45.84 2.94 -30.86
CA SER A 451 46.39 2.77 -32.21
C SER A 451 47.77 2.15 -32.11
N LEU A 452 47.91 0.89 -32.53
CA LEU A 452 49.17 0.16 -32.51
C LEU A 452 49.93 0.35 -33.82
N SER A 453 51.10 0.97 -33.75
CA SER A 453 51.96 1.22 -34.91
C SER A 453 53.44 0.90 -34.65
N CYS A 454 54.15 0.53 -35.71
CA CYS A 454 55.57 0.20 -35.66
C CYS A 454 56.43 1.46 -35.56
N SER A 455 57.31 1.54 -34.57
CA SER A 455 58.04 2.76 -34.21
C SER A 455 58.95 3.33 -35.31
N SER A 456 59.31 2.54 -36.32
CA SER A 456 60.16 3.02 -37.43
C SER A 456 59.40 3.47 -38.69
N ASP A 457 58.17 3.01 -38.92
CA ASP A 457 57.45 3.22 -40.19
C ASP A 457 55.94 3.50 -40.07
N GLY A 458 55.39 3.51 -38.86
CA GLY A 458 53.97 3.78 -38.61
C GLY A 458 53.00 2.68 -39.07
N SER A 459 53.48 1.56 -39.61
CA SER A 459 52.61 0.47 -40.05
C SER A 459 51.98 -0.28 -38.88
N THR A 460 50.82 -0.91 -39.08
CA THR A 460 50.08 -1.56 -38.00
C THR A 460 50.81 -2.78 -37.40
N CYS A 461 50.57 -3.01 -36.12
CA CYS A 461 51.12 -4.13 -35.36
C CYS A 461 50.13 -4.64 -34.30
N ASN A 462 50.40 -5.83 -33.74
CA ASN A 462 49.37 -6.59 -33.00
C ASN A 462 49.42 -6.39 -31.49
N SER A 463 50.60 -6.17 -30.89
CA SER A 463 50.76 -6.02 -29.44
C SER A 463 51.93 -5.09 -29.11
N ILE A 464 51.76 -4.19 -28.13
CA ILE A 464 52.80 -3.24 -27.71
C ILE A 464 54.05 -4.00 -27.27
N GLY A 465 55.22 -3.55 -27.73
CA GLY A 465 56.53 -4.17 -27.46
C GLY A 465 56.96 -5.22 -28.48
N ASP A 466 56.07 -5.76 -29.31
CA ASP A 466 56.43 -6.75 -30.33
C ASP A 466 57.41 -6.18 -31.37
N ALA A 467 58.38 -6.99 -31.79
CA ALA A 467 59.31 -6.63 -32.86
C ALA A 467 58.60 -6.60 -34.23
N CYS A 468 58.70 -5.48 -34.92
CA CYS A 468 57.78 -5.15 -36.00
C CYS A 468 58.20 -5.65 -37.40
N GLY A 469 57.21 -6.12 -38.17
CA GLY A 469 57.37 -6.63 -39.53
C GLY A 469 57.81 -8.10 -39.64
N PRO A 470 57.69 -8.72 -40.83
CA PRO A 470 57.99 -10.15 -41.03
C PRO A 470 59.48 -10.50 -40.83
N LYS A 471 60.37 -9.50 -40.85
CA LYS A 471 61.81 -9.64 -40.54
C LYS A 471 62.19 -9.05 -39.17
N LYS A 472 61.23 -8.65 -38.33
CA LYS A 472 61.44 -8.06 -36.99
C LYS A 472 62.37 -6.84 -36.97
N ASN A 473 62.47 -6.12 -38.08
CA ASN A 473 63.43 -5.03 -38.30
C ASN A 473 62.79 -3.63 -38.38
N ARG A 474 61.47 -3.52 -38.19
CA ARG A 474 60.73 -2.25 -38.32
C ARG A 474 60.44 -1.63 -36.94
N GLY A 475 61.47 -1.61 -36.10
CA GLY A 475 61.37 -1.16 -34.72
C GLY A 475 60.52 -2.08 -33.84
N THR A 476 59.89 -1.49 -32.82
CA THR A 476 58.97 -2.13 -31.88
C THR A 476 57.57 -1.55 -32.07
N CYS A 477 56.55 -2.35 -31.79
CA CYS A 477 55.17 -1.90 -31.77
C CYS A 477 54.96 -0.94 -30.60
N VAL A 478 54.46 0.26 -30.87
CA VAL A 478 54.15 1.30 -29.90
C VAL A 478 52.66 1.64 -29.94
N GLY A 479 52.08 1.92 -28.79
CA GLY A 479 50.71 2.39 -28.68
C GLY A 479 50.63 3.91 -28.77
N SER A 480 49.66 4.43 -29.52
CA SER A 480 49.32 5.85 -29.58
C SER A 480 47.83 6.05 -29.26
N GLY A 481 47.54 7.04 -28.40
CA GLY A 481 46.20 7.27 -27.86
C GLY A 481 45.93 6.50 -26.55
N ILE A 482 44.92 6.94 -25.81
CA ILE A 482 44.46 6.30 -24.57
C ILE A 482 43.34 5.34 -24.95
N GLY A 483 43.57 4.04 -24.80
CA GLY A 483 42.52 3.03 -24.95
C GLY A 483 41.58 3.00 -23.75
N THR A 484 40.44 2.34 -23.89
CA THR A 484 39.57 2.04 -22.74
C THR A 484 40.33 1.22 -21.70
N PRO A 485 40.35 1.63 -20.41
CA PRO A 485 41.11 0.92 -19.39
C PRO A 485 40.61 -0.52 -19.18
N PRO A 486 41.50 -1.46 -18.83
CA PRO A 486 41.10 -2.83 -18.52
C PRO A 486 40.26 -2.89 -17.24
N ALA A 487 39.37 -3.88 -17.17
CA ALA A 487 38.48 -4.10 -16.03
C ALA A 487 39.20 -4.23 -14.67
N THR A 488 40.47 -4.67 -14.69
CA THR A 488 41.35 -4.71 -13.52
C THR A 488 41.48 -3.37 -12.81
N ASP A 489 41.46 -2.26 -13.55
CA ASP A 489 41.69 -0.93 -12.99
C ASP A 489 40.51 -0.47 -12.13
N LEU A 490 39.30 -0.97 -12.44
CA LEU A 490 38.11 -0.81 -11.59
C LEU A 490 38.23 -1.62 -10.30
N TYR A 491 38.34 -2.95 -10.41
CA TYR A 491 38.08 -3.83 -9.25
C TYR A 491 39.31 -4.16 -8.39
N ASN A 492 40.53 -3.91 -8.86
CA ASN A 492 41.73 -4.19 -8.04
C ASN A 492 41.93 -3.20 -6.89
N THR A 493 41.26 -2.03 -6.91
CA THR A 493 41.34 -1.05 -5.82
C THR A 493 39.96 -0.71 -5.27
N GLN A 494 39.85 -0.65 -3.94
CA GLN A 494 38.62 -0.21 -3.27
C GLN A 494 38.25 1.23 -3.65
N ALA A 495 39.26 2.10 -3.78
CA ALA A 495 39.07 3.53 -4.03
C ALA A 495 38.54 3.85 -5.44
N GLU A 496 38.70 2.96 -6.41
CA GLU A 496 38.06 3.13 -7.73
C GLU A 496 36.60 2.70 -7.69
N LEU A 497 36.29 1.51 -7.13
CA LEU A 497 34.92 1.04 -6.92
C LEU A 497 34.07 2.02 -6.11
N ASP A 498 34.61 2.55 -5.01
CA ASP A 498 33.91 3.47 -4.09
C ASP A 498 33.46 4.79 -4.76
N LYS A 499 33.91 5.12 -5.98
CA LYS A 499 33.42 6.29 -6.73
C LYS A 499 32.04 6.08 -7.33
N TYR A 500 31.65 4.82 -7.58
CA TYR A 500 30.50 4.47 -8.41
C TYR A 500 29.23 4.22 -7.59
N ASP A 501 28.10 4.62 -8.16
CA ASP A 501 26.79 4.29 -7.62
C ASP A 501 26.40 2.86 -8.02
N MET A 502 26.80 2.44 -9.23
CA MET A 502 26.53 1.10 -9.76
C MET A 502 27.75 0.50 -10.49
N THR A 503 27.95 -0.81 -10.36
CA THR A 503 28.94 -1.60 -11.10
C THR A 503 28.26 -2.75 -11.84
N ILE A 504 28.49 -2.86 -13.14
CA ILE A 504 27.82 -3.78 -14.06
C ILE A 504 28.86 -4.71 -14.68
N PHE A 505 28.68 -6.03 -14.59
CA PHE A 505 29.62 -7.04 -15.07
C PHE A 505 28.98 -7.93 -16.16
N ALA A 506 29.19 -7.55 -17.41
CA ALA A 506 28.71 -8.28 -18.57
C ALA A 506 29.42 -9.63 -18.77
N CYS A 507 28.74 -10.61 -19.36
CA CYS A 507 29.33 -11.91 -19.65
C CYS A 507 30.39 -11.82 -20.76
N ARG A 508 31.58 -12.27 -20.41
CA ARG A 508 32.79 -12.39 -21.26
C ARG A 508 32.92 -13.72 -22.02
N GLY A 509 31.82 -14.45 -22.17
CA GLY A 509 31.71 -15.71 -22.92
C GLY A 509 32.46 -16.93 -22.35
N SER A 510 33.19 -16.78 -21.24
CA SER A 510 33.87 -17.89 -20.55
C SER A 510 34.16 -17.55 -19.09
N GLU A 511 34.04 -18.55 -18.21
CA GLU A 511 34.37 -18.45 -16.78
C GLU A 511 35.82 -17.95 -16.59
N ALA A 512 36.01 -16.79 -15.96
CA ALA A 512 37.32 -16.26 -15.62
C ALA A 512 37.36 -15.83 -14.15
N ASN A 513 37.83 -16.75 -13.30
CA ASN A 513 37.97 -16.59 -11.86
C ASN A 513 38.69 -15.29 -11.49
N LYS A 514 38.16 -14.59 -10.48
CA LYS A 514 38.67 -13.30 -10.00
C LYS A 514 39.48 -13.48 -8.71
N PRO A 515 40.57 -12.70 -8.50
CA PRO A 515 41.35 -12.77 -7.26
C PRO A 515 40.46 -12.55 -6.03
N VAL A 516 40.79 -13.21 -4.90
CA VAL A 516 40.07 -13.00 -3.64
C VAL A 516 40.05 -11.52 -3.25
N SER A 517 41.16 -10.79 -3.41
CA SER A 517 41.22 -9.34 -3.16
C SER A 517 40.19 -8.54 -3.98
N ALA A 518 40.05 -8.82 -5.27
CA ALA A 518 39.06 -8.16 -6.13
C ALA A 518 37.61 -8.46 -5.69
N ARG A 519 37.31 -9.73 -5.36
CA ARG A 519 35.99 -10.12 -4.84
C ARG A 519 35.69 -9.49 -3.47
N THR A 520 36.69 -9.40 -2.60
CA THR A 520 36.60 -8.69 -1.31
C THR A 520 36.39 -7.19 -1.50
N ASN A 521 37.06 -6.54 -2.46
CA ASN A 521 36.81 -5.12 -2.76
C ASN A 521 35.35 -4.89 -3.21
N LEU A 522 34.81 -5.78 -4.06
CA LEU A 522 33.42 -5.70 -4.54
C LEU A 522 32.40 -5.98 -3.42
N LEU A 523 32.68 -6.95 -2.54
CA LEU A 523 31.90 -7.21 -1.32
C LEU A 523 31.84 -5.97 -0.41
N ASN A 524 33.01 -5.38 -0.11
CA ASN A 524 33.12 -4.17 0.71
C ASN A 524 32.40 -2.97 0.07
N TYR A 525 32.52 -2.82 -1.25
CA TYR A 525 31.82 -1.78 -2.02
C TYR A 525 30.30 -1.93 -1.89
N ALA A 526 29.78 -3.13 -2.13
CA ALA A 526 28.35 -3.41 -1.98
C ALA A 526 27.88 -3.19 -0.53
N ASN A 527 28.63 -3.65 0.47
CA ASN A 527 28.29 -3.46 1.89
C ASN A 527 28.25 -1.97 2.31
N LYS A 528 28.97 -1.07 1.63
CA LYS A 528 28.87 0.39 1.84
C LYS A 528 27.62 1.04 1.24
N GLY A 529 26.88 0.33 0.40
CA GLY A 529 25.78 0.88 -0.40
C GLY A 529 25.87 0.60 -1.90
N GLY A 530 26.97 0.00 -2.36
CA GLY A 530 27.20 -0.24 -3.78
C GLY A 530 26.13 -1.13 -4.42
N ARG A 531 25.87 -0.87 -5.70
CA ARG A 531 24.94 -1.66 -6.51
C ARG A 531 25.71 -2.52 -7.50
N VAL A 532 25.41 -3.81 -7.56
CA VAL A 532 26.12 -4.78 -8.41
C VAL A 532 25.14 -5.51 -9.31
N TYR A 533 25.42 -5.53 -10.62
CA TYR A 533 24.76 -6.43 -11.58
C TYR A 533 25.77 -7.36 -12.25
N ALA A 534 25.41 -8.63 -12.42
CA ALA A 534 26.22 -9.63 -13.13
C ALA A 534 25.34 -10.55 -14.02
N THR A 535 25.87 -10.99 -15.16
CA THR A 535 25.20 -11.95 -16.07
C THR A 535 26.02 -13.21 -16.30
N HIS A 536 25.37 -14.38 -16.33
CA HIS A 536 25.95 -15.70 -16.66
C HIS A 536 27.36 -15.88 -16.07
N PHE A 537 28.42 -16.09 -16.87
CA PHE A 537 29.79 -16.34 -16.37
C PHE A 537 30.38 -15.25 -15.46
N SER A 538 29.75 -14.07 -15.32
CA SER A 538 30.05 -13.10 -14.25
C SER A 538 29.61 -13.58 -12.86
N TYR A 539 28.98 -14.75 -12.71
CA TYR A 539 28.77 -15.43 -11.43
C TYR A 539 30.05 -15.64 -10.64
N VAL A 540 31.23 -15.61 -11.28
CA VAL A 540 32.55 -15.67 -10.62
C VAL A 540 32.76 -14.58 -9.55
N TRP A 541 31.95 -13.52 -9.56
CA TRP A 541 31.90 -12.51 -8.51
C TRP A 541 31.13 -12.95 -7.26
N LEU A 542 30.19 -13.89 -7.40
CA LEU A 542 29.23 -14.32 -6.37
C LEU A 542 29.56 -15.73 -5.84
N TYR A 543 29.93 -16.64 -6.75
CA TYR A 543 30.23 -18.05 -6.49
C TYR A 543 31.74 -18.32 -6.32
N ASN A 544 32.09 -19.52 -5.83
CA ASN A 544 33.47 -19.94 -5.59
C ASN A 544 33.72 -21.38 -6.06
N LYS A 545 34.41 -21.56 -7.19
CA LYS A 545 34.80 -22.88 -7.72
C LYS A 545 36.02 -23.51 -7.03
N PHE A 546 36.68 -22.80 -6.10
CA PHE A 546 37.85 -23.31 -5.38
C PHE A 546 37.44 -24.33 -4.30
N SER A 547 37.26 -25.57 -4.75
CA SER A 547 37.09 -26.75 -3.90
C SER A 547 38.30 -26.95 -2.97
N THR A 548 38.06 -27.48 -1.78
CA THR A 548 39.09 -27.95 -0.83
C THR A 548 39.92 -29.13 -1.36
N THR A 549 39.53 -29.73 -2.49
CA THR A 549 40.17 -30.90 -3.09
C THR A 549 41.16 -30.59 -4.23
N VAL A 550 41.42 -29.33 -4.57
CA VAL A 550 42.42 -28.98 -5.62
C VAL A 550 43.84 -29.17 -5.07
N PRO A 551 44.67 -30.10 -5.61
CA PRO A 551 46.07 -30.22 -5.22
C PRO A 551 46.83 -29.03 -5.84
N ASN A 552 47.44 -28.19 -5.01
CA ASN A 552 47.92 -26.84 -5.35
C ASN A 552 46.81 -25.87 -5.81
N PRO A 553 46.03 -25.28 -4.88
CA PRO A 553 45.38 -24.01 -5.20
C PRO A 553 46.45 -22.95 -5.56
N PRO A 554 46.19 -22.05 -6.53
CA PRO A 554 47.05 -20.90 -6.77
C PRO A 554 47.20 -20.04 -5.50
N PRO A 555 48.22 -19.16 -5.39
CA PRO A 555 48.42 -18.28 -4.22
C PRO A 555 47.28 -17.28 -3.95
N TRP A 556 46.20 -17.34 -4.73
CA TRP A 556 45.01 -16.49 -4.68
C TRP A 556 43.80 -17.16 -4.01
N GLY A 557 43.95 -18.36 -3.42
CA GLY A 557 42.86 -19.06 -2.73
C GLY A 557 43.36 -19.98 -1.61
N ALA A 558 43.29 -19.52 -0.36
CA ALA A 558 43.49 -20.38 0.80
C ALA A 558 42.24 -21.26 1.01
N ALA A 559 42.44 -22.56 1.24
CA ALA A 559 41.35 -23.45 1.65
C ALA A 559 40.89 -23.10 3.08
N GLY A 560 39.58 -22.97 3.31
CA GLY A 560 39.04 -22.85 4.67
C GLY A 560 37.65 -22.23 4.81
N ALA A 561 37.23 -21.31 3.94
CA ALA A 561 35.90 -20.70 4.00
C ALA A 561 35.35 -20.39 2.59
N PRO A 562 34.05 -20.64 2.32
CA PRO A 562 33.41 -20.17 1.10
C PRO A 562 33.36 -18.63 1.08
N PHE A 563 33.39 -18.05 -0.12
CA PHE A 563 33.17 -16.61 -0.28
C PHE A 563 31.74 -16.25 0.20
N PRO A 564 31.51 -15.13 0.93
CA PRO A 564 30.23 -14.90 1.61
C PRO A 564 28.99 -14.93 0.70
N TRP A 565 29.08 -14.47 -0.55
CA TRP A 565 27.95 -14.54 -1.48
C TRP A 565 27.72 -15.93 -2.10
N ALA A 566 28.63 -16.89 -1.90
CA ALA A 566 28.40 -18.26 -2.35
C ALA A 566 27.30 -18.96 -1.56
N THR A 567 26.85 -18.40 -0.43
CA THR A 567 25.73 -18.91 0.38
C THR A 567 24.41 -18.18 0.12
N THR A 568 24.30 -17.32 -0.91
CA THR A 568 23.03 -16.63 -1.23
C THR A 568 22.11 -17.46 -2.13
N ALA A 569 22.67 -18.42 -2.86
CA ALA A 569 21.97 -19.30 -3.78
C ALA A 569 22.63 -20.69 -3.84
N ASP A 570 21.87 -21.71 -4.23
CA ASP A 570 22.38 -23.02 -4.61
C ASP A 570 22.95 -22.94 -6.02
N TRP A 571 24.27 -23.00 -6.08
CA TRP A 571 25.05 -22.86 -7.30
C TRP A 571 25.38 -24.22 -7.91
N THR A 572 24.91 -24.46 -9.14
CA THR A 572 25.17 -25.69 -9.89
C THR A 572 25.71 -25.44 -11.30
N PRO A 573 26.79 -24.65 -11.49
CA PRO A 573 27.38 -24.40 -12.82
C PRO A 573 27.92 -25.67 -13.52
N ALA A 574 27.99 -26.80 -12.81
CA ALA A 574 28.31 -28.10 -13.38
C ALA A 574 27.13 -28.80 -14.07
N ASN A 575 25.87 -28.40 -13.80
CA ASN A 575 24.67 -29.00 -14.41
C ASN A 575 24.56 -28.66 -15.90
N GLY A 576 25.05 -27.48 -16.31
CA GLY A 576 25.33 -27.16 -17.71
C GLY A 576 24.11 -27.16 -18.64
N ALA A 577 22.89 -27.11 -18.11
CA ALA A 577 21.70 -26.99 -18.93
C ALA A 577 21.67 -25.61 -19.61
N GLN A 578 21.47 -25.62 -20.92
CA GLN A 578 21.42 -24.42 -21.74
C GLN A 578 20.26 -24.56 -22.72
N TRP A 579 19.53 -23.47 -22.94
CA TRP A 579 18.43 -23.42 -23.88
C TRP A 579 18.71 -22.36 -24.94
N THR A 580 18.49 -22.67 -26.21
CA THR A 580 18.43 -21.64 -27.27
C THR A 580 17.29 -20.66 -26.98
N THR A 581 16.17 -21.16 -26.47
CA THR A 581 15.04 -20.37 -25.97
C THR A 581 14.32 -21.15 -24.87
N ALA A 582 14.03 -20.49 -23.75
CA ALA A 582 13.29 -21.03 -22.62
C ALA A 582 12.08 -20.15 -22.30
N THR A 583 11.01 -20.77 -21.81
CA THR A 583 9.90 -20.06 -21.17
C THR A 583 10.19 -19.92 -19.69
N ALA A 584 10.17 -18.70 -19.18
CA ALA A 584 10.33 -18.40 -17.76
C ALA A 584 9.03 -17.82 -17.18
N SER A 585 8.59 -18.37 -16.05
CA SER A 585 7.50 -17.81 -15.26
C SER A 585 8.01 -16.74 -14.30
N LEU A 586 7.21 -15.70 -14.11
CA LEU A 586 7.40 -14.66 -13.12
C LEU A 586 6.90 -15.13 -11.75
N ASP A 587 7.73 -14.92 -10.73
CA ASP A 587 7.26 -14.99 -9.35
C ASP A 587 6.42 -13.74 -9.04
N THR A 588 5.15 -13.97 -8.70
CA THR A 588 4.19 -12.91 -8.33
C THR A 588 3.64 -13.10 -6.91
N SER A 589 4.33 -13.88 -6.08
CA SER A 589 4.01 -14.08 -4.66
C SER A 589 4.31 -12.86 -3.78
N PHE A 590 5.11 -11.91 -4.28
CA PHE A 590 5.55 -10.71 -3.54
C PHE A 590 5.21 -9.40 -4.31
N PRO A 591 5.03 -8.26 -3.61
CA PRO A 591 4.47 -7.03 -4.22
C PRO A 591 5.26 -6.48 -5.42
N LYS A 592 6.60 -6.56 -5.39
CA LYS A 592 7.43 -6.12 -6.54
C LYS A 592 7.35 -7.08 -7.73
N GLY A 593 7.19 -8.39 -7.50
CA GLY A 593 6.95 -9.37 -8.55
C GLY A 593 5.61 -9.14 -9.27
N VAL A 594 4.56 -8.81 -8.51
CA VAL A 594 3.26 -8.36 -9.05
C VAL A 594 3.43 -7.09 -9.90
N ALA A 595 4.11 -6.06 -9.37
CA ALA A 595 4.36 -4.82 -10.09
C ALA A 595 5.17 -5.04 -11.39
N PHE A 596 6.18 -5.92 -11.36
CA PHE A 596 6.96 -6.29 -12.53
C PHE A 596 6.12 -6.98 -13.61
N ALA A 597 5.25 -7.92 -13.22
CA ALA A 597 4.33 -8.58 -14.14
C ALA A 597 3.35 -7.57 -14.78
N GLN A 598 2.81 -6.64 -14.00
CA GLN A 598 1.92 -5.58 -14.50
C GLN A 598 2.63 -4.55 -15.37
N TRP A 599 3.90 -4.27 -15.10
CA TRP A 599 4.75 -3.41 -15.93
C TRP A 599 4.99 -4.07 -17.30
N LEU A 600 5.35 -5.36 -17.35
CA LEU A 600 5.49 -6.11 -18.63
C LEU A 600 4.16 -6.25 -19.39
N ASN A 601 3.02 -6.16 -18.71
CA ASN A 601 1.68 -6.17 -19.29
C ASN A 601 1.24 -4.80 -19.85
N GLN A 602 1.98 -3.71 -19.60
CA GLN A 602 1.64 -2.39 -20.16
C GLN A 602 1.77 -2.40 -21.69
N PRO A 603 0.83 -1.82 -22.45
CA PRO A 603 0.91 -1.78 -23.92
C PRO A 603 2.16 -1.09 -24.48
N SER A 604 2.73 -0.13 -23.74
CA SER A 604 3.99 0.55 -24.10
C SER A 604 5.25 -0.28 -23.80
N VAL A 605 5.14 -1.28 -22.93
CA VAL A 605 6.25 -2.17 -22.55
C VAL A 605 6.19 -3.47 -23.35
N GLY A 606 5.12 -4.26 -23.17
CA GLY A 606 4.88 -5.52 -23.88
C GLY A 606 6.02 -6.54 -23.76
N GLY A 607 6.00 -7.38 -22.72
CA GLY A 607 6.98 -8.46 -22.54
C GLY A 607 6.40 -9.86 -22.28
N LEU A 608 5.14 -9.96 -21.84
CA LEU A 608 4.51 -11.25 -21.52
C LEU A 608 4.09 -12.02 -22.78
N LEU A 609 4.10 -13.36 -22.68
CA LEU A 609 3.60 -14.27 -23.72
C LEU A 609 2.06 -14.27 -23.85
N ALA A 610 1.36 -13.86 -22.79
CA ALA A 610 -0.09 -13.69 -22.75
C ALA A 610 -0.44 -12.52 -21.80
N PRO A 611 -1.58 -11.84 -22.00
CA PRO A 611 -2.08 -10.85 -21.04
C PRO A 611 -2.28 -11.44 -19.66
N LEU A 612 -2.16 -10.61 -18.61
CA LEU A 612 -2.43 -11.05 -17.24
C LEU A 612 -3.87 -11.57 -17.07
N PRO A 613 -4.08 -12.63 -16.25
CA PRO A 613 -5.42 -13.06 -15.86
C PRO A 613 -6.22 -11.93 -15.18
N ALA A 614 -7.54 -11.96 -15.31
CA ALA A 614 -8.46 -11.07 -14.59
C ALA A 614 -8.61 -11.42 -13.09
N THR A 615 -7.90 -12.42 -12.60
CA THR A 615 -7.88 -12.80 -11.18
C THR A 615 -6.92 -11.92 -10.38
N MET A 616 -7.15 -11.80 -9.07
CA MET A 616 -6.22 -11.12 -8.17
C MET A 616 -4.88 -11.87 -8.10
N PRO A 617 -3.74 -11.17 -7.93
CA PRO A 617 -2.45 -11.81 -7.70
C PRO A 617 -2.41 -12.58 -6.37
N PRO A 618 -1.55 -13.62 -6.22
CA PRO A 618 -0.62 -14.15 -7.23
C PRO A 618 -1.36 -14.78 -8.41
N TYR A 619 -0.89 -14.51 -9.63
CA TYR A 619 -1.63 -14.87 -10.84
C TYR A 619 -1.52 -16.37 -11.14
N VAL A 620 -2.64 -16.99 -11.52
CA VAL A 620 -2.72 -18.41 -11.90
C VAL A 620 -3.42 -18.52 -13.27
N PRO A 621 -2.77 -19.07 -14.31
CA PRO A 621 -1.37 -19.49 -14.35
C PRO A 621 -0.40 -18.32 -14.15
N ALA A 622 0.81 -18.61 -13.69
CA ALA A 622 1.85 -17.61 -13.49
C ALA A 622 2.20 -16.91 -14.82
N PRO A 623 2.43 -15.58 -14.85
CA PRO A 623 2.75 -14.86 -16.08
C PRO A 623 4.09 -15.33 -16.64
N GLN A 624 4.23 -15.38 -17.97
CA GLN A 624 5.41 -15.97 -18.61
C GLN A 624 6.06 -15.03 -19.63
N ILE A 625 7.38 -15.15 -19.78
CA ILE A 625 8.19 -14.51 -20.83
C ILE A 625 9.01 -15.55 -21.59
N SER A 626 9.48 -15.17 -22.78
CA SER A 626 10.51 -15.92 -23.51
C SER A 626 11.90 -15.32 -23.23
N ILE A 627 12.86 -16.18 -22.94
CA ILE A 627 14.29 -15.85 -22.75
C ILE A 627 15.10 -16.62 -23.78
N ALA A 628 15.87 -15.91 -24.61
CA ALA A 628 16.87 -16.51 -25.48
C ALA A 628 18.16 -16.77 -24.72
N GLU A 629 18.85 -17.85 -25.05
CA GLU A 629 20.15 -18.21 -24.47
C GLU A 629 20.17 -18.31 -22.92
N ALA A 630 19.11 -18.89 -22.34
CA ALA A 630 19.03 -19.21 -20.91
C ALA A 630 20.12 -20.21 -20.46
N ARG A 631 20.49 -20.14 -19.18
CA ARG A 631 21.54 -20.93 -18.51
C ARG A 631 21.03 -21.51 -17.19
N HIS A 632 21.84 -22.39 -16.59
CA HIS A 632 21.53 -23.11 -15.36
C HIS A 632 22.78 -23.26 -14.50
N ASP A 633 23.26 -22.12 -14.01
CA ASP A 633 24.29 -22.03 -12.99
C ASP A 633 23.67 -21.86 -11.59
N VAL A 634 22.37 -21.53 -11.50
CA VAL A 634 21.61 -21.39 -10.23
C VAL A 634 20.33 -22.25 -10.22
N ASP A 635 20.14 -23.02 -9.14
CA ASP A 635 18.91 -23.75 -8.84
C ASP A 635 17.90 -22.84 -8.11
N ASP A 636 18.25 -22.38 -6.90
CA ASP A 636 17.35 -21.69 -5.96
C ASP A 636 18.10 -20.65 -5.10
N PRO A 637 17.49 -19.52 -4.67
CA PRO A 637 18.05 -18.66 -3.63
C PRO A 637 17.87 -19.34 -2.26
N VAL A 638 18.96 -19.54 -1.51
CA VAL A 638 18.93 -20.26 -0.21
C VAL A 638 19.12 -19.36 1.02
N PHE A 639 19.49 -18.09 0.80
CA PHE A 639 19.51 -17.09 1.86
C PHE A 639 18.12 -16.47 2.04
N SER A 640 17.69 -16.26 3.29
CA SER A 640 16.36 -15.72 3.63
C SER A 640 16.13 -14.26 3.17
N GLY A 641 17.18 -13.55 2.74
CA GLY A 641 17.09 -12.25 2.06
C GLY A 641 17.32 -12.30 0.54
N GLY A 642 17.36 -13.49 -0.05
CA GLY A 642 17.41 -13.71 -1.49
C GLY A 642 16.00 -13.80 -2.10
N GLN A 643 15.75 -13.06 -3.17
CA GLN A 643 14.47 -13.03 -3.88
C GLN A 643 14.68 -13.48 -5.33
N GLY A 644 14.04 -14.59 -5.72
CA GLY A 644 13.90 -14.98 -7.11
C GLY A 644 12.80 -14.18 -7.81
N TRP A 645 12.98 -13.89 -9.10
CA TRP A 645 12.00 -13.14 -9.90
C TRP A 645 11.51 -13.91 -11.12
N LEU A 646 12.39 -14.71 -11.72
CA LEU A 646 12.15 -15.48 -12.94
C LEU A 646 12.71 -16.90 -12.77
N ARG A 647 11.95 -17.91 -13.18
CA ARG A 647 12.38 -19.32 -13.20
C ARG A 647 11.91 -20.01 -14.47
N THR A 648 12.76 -20.84 -15.09
CA THR A 648 12.30 -21.73 -16.17
C THR A 648 11.24 -22.71 -15.63
N THR A 649 10.21 -22.99 -16.43
CA THR A 649 9.20 -23.98 -16.06
C THR A 649 9.62 -25.39 -16.48
N ALA A 650 9.35 -26.39 -15.63
CA ALA A 650 9.40 -27.78 -16.05
C ALA A 650 8.50 -27.99 -17.28
N GLY A 651 9.03 -28.63 -18.33
CA GLY A 651 8.35 -28.88 -19.61
C GLY A 651 9.08 -28.35 -20.86
N VAL A 652 10.06 -27.47 -20.74
CA VAL A 652 11.03 -27.16 -21.82
C VAL A 652 12.21 -28.15 -21.80
N THR A 653 12.99 -28.26 -22.88
CA THR A 653 14.17 -29.14 -22.96
C THR A 653 15.46 -28.32 -22.87
N PRO A 654 16.39 -28.58 -21.92
CA PRO A 654 16.33 -29.60 -20.86
C PRO A 654 15.22 -29.37 -19.82
N ASN A 655 14.60 -30.45 -19.34
CA ASN A 655 13.45 -30.43 -18.44
C ASN A 655 13.88 -30.27 -16.98
N VAL A 656 14.40 -29.09 -16.67
CA VAL A 656 14.82 -28.67 -15.32
C VAL A 656 14.32 -27.25 -15.08
N ALA A 657 13.87 -26.97 -13.85
CA ALA A 657 13.54 -25.63 -13.41
C ALA A 657 14.81 -24.99 -12.83
N SER A 658 15.12 -23.76 -13.27
CA SER A 658 16.31 -23.01 -12.85
C SER A 658 15.98 -21.52 -12.73
N VAL A 659 16.54 -20.88 -11.71
CA VAL A 659 16.37 -19.44 -11.47
C VAL A 659 17.12 -18.65 -12.52
N GLN A 660 16.35 -17.91 -13.32
CA GLN A 660 16.87 -17.05 -14.39
C GLN A 660 17.22 -15.65 -13.88
N HIS A 661 16.64 -15.24 -12.75
CA HIS A 661 16.90 -13.92 -12.19
C HIS A 661 16.67 -13.89 -10.68
N TYR A 662 17.65 -13.38 -9.92
CA TYR A 662 17.51 -13.17 -8.48
C TYR A 662 18.27 -11.94 -7.96
N THR A 663 17.84 -11.46 -6.79
CA THR A 663 18.42 -10.32 -6.07
C THR A 663 18.66 -10.65 -4.61
N PHE A 664 19.63 -10.00 -3.99
CA PHE A 664 19.74 -9.91 -2.53
C PHE A 664 20.30 -8.55 -2.12
N ASN A 665 19.94 -8.08 -0.93
CA ASN A 665 20.53 -6.89 -0.34
C ASN A 665 21.77 -7.25 0.49
N THR A 666 22.68 -6.28 0.65
CA THR A 666 23.95 -6.41 1.37
C THR A 666 24.08 -5.30 2.41
N ASP A 667 24.74 -5.47 3.56
CA ASP A 667 25.52 -6.62 4.02
C ASP A 667 24.64 -7.80 4.49
N ILE A 668 24.88 -9.00 3.95
CA ILE A 668 24.10 -10.21 4.29
C ILE A 668 24.30 -10.67 5.75
N THR A 669 25.31 -10.16 6.46
CA THR A 669 25.52 -10.39 7.89
C THR A 669 24.67 -9.49 8.79
N LYS A 670 23.93 -8.54 8.20
CA LYS A 670 23.09 -7.56 8.91
C LYS A 670 21.60 -7.91 8.76
N PRO A 671 20.75 -7.56 9.75
CA PRO A 671 19.30 -7.67 9.58
C PRO A 671 18.84 -6.79 8.40
N PRO A 672 17.73 -7.11 7.73
CA PRO A 672 17.25 -6.37 6.55
C PRO A 672 17.17 -4.86 6.74
N ALA A 673 16.82 -4.40 7.96
CA ALA A 673 16.72 -2.99 8.29
C ALA A 673 18.06 -2.21 8.30
N GLN A 674 19.20 -2.92 8.29
CA GLN A 674 20.56 -2.35 8.28
C GLN A 674 21.29 -2.61 6.95
N GLN A 675 20.61 -3.19 5.96
CA GLN A 675 21.17 -3.42 4.63
C GLN A 675 21.15 -2.12 3.81
N CYS A 676 22.19 -1.94 2.98
CA CYS A 676 22.56 -0.69 2.34
C CYS A 676 22.80 -0.84 0.83
N GLY A 677 23.38 -1.96 0.37
CA GLY A 677 23.67 -2.28 -1.03
C GLY A 677 22.78 -3.38 -1.59
N ARG A 678 22.85 -3.60 -2.91
CA ARG A 678 22.07 -4.63 -3.60
C ARG A 678 22.88 -5.30 -4.69
N VAL A 679 22.77 -6.61 -4.77
CA VAL A 679 23.35 -7.47 -5.79
C VAL A 679 22.22 -8.12 -6.57
N LEU A 680 22.38 -8.18 -7.89
CA LEU A 680 21.37 -8.63 -8.84
C LEU A 680 22.07 -9.50 -9.89
N TYR A 681 21.48 -10.65 -10.22
CA TYR A 681 22.09 -11.64 -11.13
C TYR A 681 21.06 -12.17 -12.14
N SER A 682 21.47 -12.25 -13.41
CA SER A 682 20.73 -12.93 -14.49
C SER A 682 21.48 -14.18 -14.96
N ASP A 683 20.78 -15.31 -14.99
CA ASP A 683 21.29 -16.59 -15.50
C ASP A 683 20.96 -16.79 -17.00
N PHE A 684 21.08 -15.72 -17.76
CA PHE A 684 20.84 -15.67 -19.21
C PHE A 684 21.64 -14.52 -19.83
N HIS A 685 21.91 -14.61 -21.13
CA HIS A 685 22.44 -13.47 -21.87
C HIS A 685 21.34 -12.45 -22.15
N VAL A 686 21.51 -11.23 -21.65
CA VAL A 686 20.52 -10.16 -21.82
C VAL A 686 20.44 -9.73 -23.28
N THR A 687 21.56 -9.72 -24.00
CA THR A 687 21.63 -9.29 -25.39
C THR A 687 22.13 -10.45 -26.27
N ALA A 688 21.24 -11.38 -26.62
CA ALA A 688 21.57 -12.54 -27.44
C ALA A 688 22.30 -12.18 -28.75
N ASN A 689 23.23 -13.03 -29.18
CA ASN A 689 24.05 -12.88 -30.41
C ASN A 689 24.90 -11.59 -30.52
N SER A 690 25.25 -10.90 -29.42
CA SER A 690 26.03 -9.66 -29.48
C SER A 690 27.54 -9.93 -29.50
N ALA A 691 28.17 -9.83 -30.67
CA ALA A 691 29.62 -9.95 -30.82
C ALA A 691 30.32 -8.60 -30.61
N THR A 692 30.59 -8.23 -29.35
CA THR A 692 31.11 -6.89 -28.97
C THR A 692 32.63 -6.79 -28.87
N GLN A 693 33.37 -7.88 -29.10
CA GLN A 693 34.84 -7.95 -28.93
C GLN A 693 35.55 -6.82 -29.70
N ASP A 694 36.14 -5.88 -28.94
CA ASP A 694 36.80 -4.69 -29.48
C ASP A 694 35.91 -3.84 -30.41
N ALA A 695 34.59 -3.92 -30.30
CA ALA A 695 33.71 -2.99 -30.98
C ALA A 695 33.88 -1.57 -30.39
N VAL A 696 33.75 -0.52 -31.21
CA VAL A 696 33.86 0.86 -30.72
C VAL A 696 32.46 1.39 -30.48
N PHE A 697 32.10 1.64 -29.23
CA PHE A 697 30.77 2.12 -28.87
C PHE A 697 30.41 3.40 -29.64
N PRO A 698 29.19 3.50 -30.21
CA PRO A 698 28.04 2.59 -30.08
C PRO A 698 27.85 1.63 -31.28
N SER A 699 28.92 1.25 -32.01
CA SER A 699 28.83 0.53 -33.29
C SER A 699 28.15 -0.84 -33.23
N GLU A 700 28.29 -1.52 -32.10
CA GLU A 700 27.70 -2.81 -31.75
C GLU A 700 26.22 -2.71 -31.34
N CYS A 701 25.74 -1.51 -31.00
CA CYS A 701 24.38 -1.31 -30.51
C CYS A 701 23.37 -1.15 -31.65
N ASN A 702 22.55 -2.19 -31.86
CA ASN A 702 21.41 -2.13 -32.78
C ASN A 702 20.31 -1.14 -32.33
N SER A 703 19.57 -0.61 -33.30
CA SER A 703 18.42 0.29 -33.11
C SER A 703 17.08 -0.45 -33.00
N ASN A 704 17.08 -1.77 -32.76
CA ASN A 704 15.85 -2.55 -32.64
C ASN A 704 15.14 -2.22 -31.31
N ALA A 705 13.82 -2.34 -31.30
CA ALA A 705 13.04 -2.33 -30.06
C ALA A 705 13.58 -3.38 -29.07
N MET A 706 13.47 -3.09 -27.77
CA MET A 706 13.91 -4.03 -26.74
C MET A 706 13.16 -5.37 -26.83
N SER A 707 13.92 -6.45 -26.76
CA SER A 707 13.44 -7.81 -26.50
C SER A 707 12.86 -7.94 -25.07
N ALA A 708 12.17 -9.05 -24.80
CA ALA A 708 11.61 -9.31 -23.45
C ALA A 708 12.70 -9.31 -22.37
N GLN A 709 13.82 -9.99 -22.62
CA GLN A 709 15.01 -10.03 -21.74
C GLN A 709 15.71 -8.67 -21.56
N GLU A 710 15.78 -7.82 -22.58
CA GLU A 710 16.27 -6.44 -22.41
C GLU A 710 15.31 -5.59 -21.56
N LYS A 711 13.98 -5.85 -21.63
CA LYS A 711 12.99 -5.21 -20.75
C LYS A 711 13.09 -5.72 -19.31
N VAL A 712 13.41 -6.99 -19.08
CA VAL A 712 13.78 -7.49 -17.74
C VAL A 712 14.92 -6.63 -17.21
N LEU A 713 16.03 -6.49 -17.95
CA LEU A 713 17.13 -5.66 -17.47
C LEU A 713 16.71 -4.20 -17.27
N ALA A 714 15.93 -3.60 -18.16
CA ALA A 714 15.49 -2.22 -18.00
C ALA A 714 14.75 -2.00 -16.67
N PHE A 715 13.77 -2.86 -16.32
CA PHE A 715 13.10 -2.81 -15.03
C PHE A 715 14.07 -3.01 -13.87
N MET A 716 14.97 -3.98 -13.99
CA MET A 716 15.90 -4.36 -12.92
C MET A 716 17.03 -3.35 -12.72
N LEU A 717 17.43 -2.56 -13.72
CA LEU A 717 18.33 -1.41 -13.55
C LEU A 717 17.68 -0.31 -12.72
N PHE A 718 16.39 -0.05 -12.94
CA PHE A 718 15.62 0.91 -12.16
C PHE A 718 15.36 0.39 -10.74
N ASP A 719 15.08 -0.90 -10.55
CA ASP A 719 15.03 -1.50 -9.21
C ASP A 719 16.40 -1.45 -8.52
N LEU A 720 17.48 -1.82 -9.21
CA LEU A 720 18.84 -1.79 -8.66
C LEU A 720 19.26 -0.38 -8.22
N ALA A 721 18.92 0.64 -9.01
CA ALA A 721 19.14 2.04 -8.67
C ALA A 721 18.23 2.55 -7.53
N SER A 722 17.09 1.90 -7.25
CA SER A 722 16.20 2.30 -6.17
C SER A 722 16.87 2.19 -4.79
N CYS A 723 16.39 2.99 -3.85
CA CYS A 723 16.79 2.92 -2.45
C CYS A 723 16.41 1.57 -1.81
N ILE A 724 17.00 1.26 -0.65
CA ILE A 724 16.67 0.02 0.06
C ILE A 724 15.52 0.29 1.04
N ASN A 725 14.38 -0.36 0.79
CA ASN A 725 13.28 -0.44 1.74
C ASN A 725 13.67 -1.39 2.88
N THR A 726 13.97 -0.81 4.04
CA THR A 726 14.43 -1.48 5.25
C THR A 726 13.30 -1.94 6.17
N VAL A 727 12.08 -1.47 5.91
CA VAL A 727 10.86 -1.81 6.65
C VAL A 727 10.01 -2.76 5.79
N PRO A 728 9.58 -3.93 6.31
CA PRO A 728 8.52 -4.72 5.69
C PRO A 728 7.33 -3.80 5.47
N GLN A 729 6.88 -3.66 4.21
CA GLN A 729 5.78 -2.76 3.91
C GLN A 729 4.57 -3.18 4.75
N PRO A 730 4.02 -2.30 5.61
CA PRO A 730 2.79 -2.63 6.32
C PRO A 730 1.70 -2.94 5.27
N PRO A 731 0.73 -3.82 5.58
CA PRO A 731 -0.41 -3.99 4.69
C PRO A 731 -1.02 -2.59 4.40
N PRO A 732 -1.36 -2.27 3.13
CA PRO A 732 -1.88 -0.94 2.78
C PRO A 732 -3.00 -0.54 3.73
N PRO A 733 -3.04 0.71 4.25
CA PRO A 733 -4.08 1.12 5.15
C PRO A 733 -5.40 0.90 4.43
N THR A 734 -6.28 0.11 5.06
CA THR A 734 -7.62 -0.09 4.55
C THR A 734 -8.26 1.29 4.42
N CYS A 735 -8.50 1.72 3.18
CA CYS A 735 -9.09 3.01 2.91
C CYS A 735 -10.38 3.13 3.73
N THR A 736 -10.52 4.24 4.47
CA THR A 736 -11.68 4.48 5.32
C THR A 736 -12.75 5.21 4.52
N PRO A 737 -13.93 4.58 4.25
CA PRO A 737 -14.98 5.19 3.45
C PRO A 737 -15.45 6.52 4.02
N LYS A 738 -15.44 7.58 3.21
CA LYS A 738 -15.96 8.91 3.61
C LYS A 738 -17.45 9.01 3.33
N THR A 739 -18.23 9.49 4.30
CA THR A 739 -19.66 9.80 4.09
C THR A 739 -19.84 11.06 3.25
N CYS A 740 -21.04 11.24 2.66
CA CYS A 740 -21.38 12.45 1.88
C CYS A 740 -21.11 13.75 2.65
N ALA A 741 -21.51 13.79 3.93
CA ALA A 741 -21.26 14.93 4.81
C ALA A 741 -19.75 15.20 5.03
N ALA A 742 -18.94 14.15 5.22
CA ALA A 742 -17.48 14.26 5.35
C ALA A 742 -16.77 14.71 4.06
N GLN A 743 -17.46 14.63 2.91
CA GLN A 743 -16.99 15.11 1.61
C GLN A 743 -17.61 16.46 1.22
N GLY A 744 -18.51 17.02 2.04
CA GLY A 744 -19.25 18.24 1.71
C GLY A 744 -20.26 18.08 0.56
N ILE A 745 -20.64 16.84 0.22
CA ILE A 745 -21.61 16.51 -0.82
C ILE A 745 -23.01 16.47 -0.18
N GLU A 746 -23.94 17.25 -0.72
CA GLU A 746 -25.29 17.38 -0.17
C GLU A 746 -26.30 16.44 -0.84
N CYS A 747 -26.04 16.05 -2.10
CA CYS A 747 -27.00 15.31 -2.92
C CYS A 747 -26.36 14.52 -4.06
N GLY A 748 -27.13 13.61 -4.64
CA GLY A 748 -26.73 12.78 -5.77
C GLY A 748 -25.89 11.57 -5.36
N GLN A 749 -25.15 11.00 -6.29
CA GLN A 749 -24.20 9.91 -6.01
C GLN A 749 -22.75 10.43 -5.97
N ALA A 750 -21.93 9.77 -5.17
CA ALA A 750 -20.50 10.06 -5.01
C ALA A 750 -19.71 8.77 -4.80
N GLY A 751 -18.37 8.84 -4.88
CA GLY A 751 -17.51 7.79 -4.35
C GLY A 751 -17.35 7.91 -2.84
N ASP A 752 -17.04 6.82 -2.15
CA ASP A 752 -16.56 6.85 -0.76
C ASP A 752 -15.07 7.21 -0.62
N GLY A 753 -14.36 7.34 -1.74
CA GLY A 753 -12.91 7.53 -1.80
C GLY A 753 -12.09 6.23 -1.81
N CYS A 754 -12.74 5.08 -1.62
CA CYS A 754 -12.16 3.75 -1.51
C CYS A 754 -12.59 2.81 -2.65
N GLY A 755 -13.42 3.30 -3.57
CA GLY A 755 -13.85 2.59 -4.78
C GLY A 755 -15.31 2.15 -4.78
N ASN A 756 -16.09 2.49 -3.75
CA ASN A 756 -17.53 2.20 -3.70
C ASN A 756 -18.37 3.45 -3.97
N VAL A 757 -19.59 3.25 -4.48
CA VAL A 757 -20.60 4.31 -4.60
C VAL A 757 -21.30 4.53 -3.26
N ILE A 758 -21.42 5.79 -2.85
CA ILE A 758 -22.36 6.25 -1.81
C ILE A 758 -23.48 7.06 -2.44
N THR A 759 -24.69 6.87 -1.93
CA THR A 759 -25.87 7.66 -2.33
C THR A 759 -26.13 8.71 -1.25
N CYS A 760 -26.13 9.97 -1.65
CA CYS A 760 -26.36 11.12 -0.77
C CYS A 760 -27.83 11.53 -0.79
N PRO A 761 -28.33 12.24 0.23
CA PRO A 761 -29.76 12.55 0.36
C PRO A 761 -30.32 13.36 -0.81
N ASP A 762 -31.61 13.18 -1.12
CA ASP A 762 -32.29 14.02 -2.10
C ASP A 762 -32.51 15.44 -1.57
N CYS A 763 -32.50 16.41 -2.49
CA CYS A 763 -32.67 17.82 -2.15
C CYS A 763 -34.09 18.14 -1.67
N THR A 764 -34.21 18.61 -0.43
CA THR A 764 -35.49 19.03 0.15
C THR A 764 -36.01 20.32 -0.46
N GLY A 765 -37.33 20.47 -0.59
CA GLY A 765 -37.96 21.75 -0.96
C GLY A 765 -38.00 22.07 -2.47
N GLY A 766 -37.88 21.06 -3.34
CA GLY A 766 -38.00 21.24 -4.79
C GLY A 766 -36.75 21.81 -5.48
N MET A 767 -35.62 21.84 -4.76
CA MET A 767 -34.30 22.11 -5.32
C MET A 767 -33.82 20.93 -6.16
N THR A 768 -32.98 21.18 -7.17
CA THR A 768 -32.31 20.12 -7.94
C THR A 768 -30.86 19.98 -7.51
N CYS A 769 -30.33 18.76 -7.57
CA CYS A 769 -28.91 18.53 -7.31
C CYS A 769 -28.08 19.11 -8.47
N GLY A 770 -27.10 19.96 -8.16
CA GLY A 770 -26.42 20.80 -9.17
C GLY A 770 -27.21 22.07 -9.57
N GLY A 771 -28.42 22.27 -9.03
CA GLY A 771 -29.19 23.50 -9.20
C GLY A 771 -28.39 24.71 -8.70
N GLY A 772 -28.42 25.81 -9.43
CA GLY A 772 -27.60 26.99 -9.14
C GLY A 772 -26.15 26.93 -9.66
N GLY A 773 -25.76 25.86 -10.35
CA GLY A 773 -24.47 25.78 -11.06
C GLY A 773 -23.28 25.35 -10.19
N VAL A 774 -23.53 24.82 -9.00
CA VAL A 774 -22.50 24.22 -8.13
C VAL A 774 -22.70 22.70 -8.07
N PRO A 775 -21.78 21.89 -8.61
CA PRO A 775 -21.85 20.43 -8.56
C PRO A 775 -22.11 19.86 -7.16
N SER A 776 -22.92 18.79 -7.09
CA SER A 776 -23.14 18.00 -5.86
C SER A 776 -23.70 18.79 -4.66
N LYS A 777 -24.31 19.96 -4.93
CA LYS A 777 -24.98 20.83 -3.98
C LYS A 777 -26.46 20.98 -4.32
N CYS A 778 -27.30 21.21 -3.32
CA CYS A 778 -28.71 21.51 -3.56
C CYS A 778 -28.90 22.99 -3.89
N GLY A 779 -29.62 23.30 -4.97
CA GLY A 779 -29.91 24.69 -5.29
C GLY A 779 -31.08 24.93 -6.23
N ALA A 780 -31.39 26.22 -6.37
CA ALA A 780 -32.54 26.75 -7.09
C ALA A 780 -32.32 26.75 -8.63
N PRO A 781 -33.34 26.96 -9.47
CA PRO A 781 -34.54 27.76 -9.23
C PRO A 781 -35.68 27.02 -8.54
N ASN A 782 -36.39 27.71 -7.65
CA ASN A 782 -37.66 27.24 -7.09
C ASN A 782 -38.71 27.11 -8.20
N CYS A 783 -39.30 25.93 -8.35
CA CYS A 783 -40.56 25.79 -9.08
C CYS A 783 -41.73 26.01 -8.12
N THR A 784 -42.55 27.02 -8.39
CA THR A 784 -43.80 27.26 -7.64
C THR A 784 -44.92 26.46 -8.31
N PRO A 785 -45.55 25.48 -7.64
CA PRO A 785 -46.65 24.71 -8.22
C PRO A 785 -47.80 25.63 -8.64
N LYS A 786 -48.35 25.39 -9.83
CA LYS A 786 -49.56 26.08 -10.27
C LYS A 786 -50.73 25.73 -9.36
N VAL A 787 -51.63 26.68 -9.16
CA VAL A 787 -52.96 26.48 -8.57
C VAL A 787 -54.03 26.48 -9.66
N CYS A 788 -55.14 25.79 -9.43
CA CYS A 788 -56.23 25.69 -10.41
C CYS A 788 -56.82 27.08 -10.70
N ALA A 789 -56.82 27.46 -11.97
CA ALA A 789 -57.57 28.63 -12.44
C ALA A 789 -59.09 28.37 -12.35
N PRO A 790 -59.93 29.43 -12.26
CA PRO A 790 -61.38 29.26 -12.29
C PRO A 790 -61.84 28.46 -13.52
N ASN A 791 -62.76 27.52 -13.30
CA ASN A 791 -63.32 26.62 -14.32
C ASN A 791 -62.35 25.53 -14.85
N GLN A 792 -61.16 25.35 -14.25
CA GLN A 792 -60.32 24.15 -14.46
C GLN A 792 -60.80 22.95 -13.63
N CYS A 793 -60.56 21.74 -14.16
CA CYS A 793 -61.06 20.49 -13.60
C CYS A 793 -60.10 19.31 -13.84
N GLY A 794 -60.22 18.27 -13.00
CA GLY A 794 -59.48 17.03 -13.13
C GLY A 794 -57.97 17.19 -12.91
N LYS A 795 -57.20 16.15 -13.24
CA LYS A 795 -55.76 16.11 -12.94
C LYS A 795 -54.93 16.82 -14.00
N ILE A 796 -54.18 17.82 -13.59
CA ILE A 796 -53.29 18.62 -14.45
C ILE A 796 -51.84 18.59 -13.95
N ALA A 797 -50.88 18.89 -14.81
CA ALA A 797 -49.48 19.04 -14.39
C ALA A 797 -49.30 20.34 -13.60
N ASP A 798 -48.66 20.28 -12.42
CA ASP A 798 -48.39 21.46 -11.59
C ASP A 798 -47.27 22.37 -12.17
N GLY A 799 -46.49 21.85 -13.11
CA GLY A 799 -45.32 22.48 -13.73
C GLY A 799 -43.97 22.13 -13.08
N CYS A 800 -44.01 21.42 -11.95
CA CYS A 800 -42.87 21.07 -11.10
C CYS A 800 -42.63 19.55 -11.01
N GLY A 801 -43.38 18.75 -11.78
CA GLY A 801 -43.23 17.29 -11.87
C GLY A 801 -44.29 16.49 -11.10
N SER A 802 -45.22 17.17 -10.42
CA SER A 802 -46.35 16.53 -9.73
C SER A 802 -47.69 16.80 -10.44
N SER A 803 -48.74 16.14 -9.95
CA SER A 803 -50.12 16.35 -10.44
C SER A 803 -50.93 17.17 -9.45
N LEU A 804 -51.64 18.17 -9.97
CA LEU A 804 -52.62 18.99 -9.26
C LEU A 804 -54.02 18.47 -9.59
N ASP A 805 -54.86 18.22 -8.58
CA ASP A 805 -56.21 17.70 -8.76
C ASP A 805 -57.23 18.85 -8.65
N CYS A 806 -57.79 19.29 -9.77
CA CYS A 806 -58.73 20.41 -9.85
C CYS A 806 -60.19 19.94 -9.66
N PRO A 807 -61.05 20.76 -9.02
CA PRO A 807 -62.39 20.33 -8.59
C PRO A 807 -63.29 19.87 -9.75
N PRO A 808 -64.28 19.01 -9.47
CA PRO A 808 -65.20 18.50 -10.49
C PRO A 808 -66.10 19.60 -11.06
N CYS A 809 -66.52 19.41 -12.31
CA CYS A 809 -67.38 20.36 -13.01
C CYS A 809 -68.79 20.45 -12.44
N ALA A 810 -69.45 21.59 -12.70
CA ALA A 810 -70.85 21.78 -12.33
C ALA A 810 -71.77 20.78 -13.05
N PRO A 811 -72.95 20.43 -12.47
CA PRO A 811 -73.88 19.47 -13.07
C PRO A 811 -74.24 19.84 -14.52
N GLY A 812 -74.11 18.86 -15.43
CA GLY A 812 -74.33 19.04 -16.87
C GLY A 812 -73.09 19.44 -17.68
N GLN A 813 -71.94 19.65 -17.03
CA GLN A 813 -70.65 19.88 -17.69
C GLN A 813 -69.73 18.67 -17.58
N VAL A 814 -68.86 18.49 -18.58
CA VAL A 814 -67.82 17.45 -18.63
C VAL A 814 -66.45 18.12 -18.66
N CYS A 815 -65.48 17.54 -17.94
CA CYS A 815 -64.12 18.06 -17.95
C CYS A 815 -63.47 17.88 -19.33
N GLY A 816 -62.85 18.93 -19.85
CA GLY A 816 -62.26 18.94 -21.19
C GLY A 816 -63.21 19.38 -22.32
N ALA A 817 -64.52 19.41 -22.07
CA ALA A 817 -65.49 19.89 -23.06
C ALA A 817 -65.50 21.43 -23.22
N GLY A 818 -64.87 22.16 -22.29
CA GLY A 818 -64.65 23.61 -22.40
C GLY A 818 -63.29 23.99 -23.00
N GLY A 819 -62.56 23.01 -23.56
CA GLY A 819 -61.12 23.08 -23.81
C GLY A 819 -60.34 22.23 -22.79
N ALA A 820 -59.06 21.96 -23.05
CA ALA A 820 -58.26 21.02 -22.28
C ALA A 820 -58.28 21.29 -20.77
N ASN A 821 -58.78 20.31 -20.00
CA ASN A 821 -58.97 20.38 -18.55
C ASN A 821 -59.80 21.59 -18.06
N MET A 822 -60.74 22.06 -18.89
CA MET A 822 -61.73 23.11 -18.59
C MET A 822 -63.15 22.54 -18.65
N CYS A 823 -64.02 22.97 -17.74
CA CYS A 823 -65.42 22.54 -17.73
C CYS A 823 -66.22 23.18 -18.87
N GLY A 824 -66.99 22.37 -19.60
CA GLY A 824 -67.89 22.82 -20.66
C GLY A 824 -68.98 21.80 -20.98
N VAL A 825 -69.81 22.10 -21.99
CA VAL A 825 -70.91 21.23 -22.42
C VAL A 825 -70.53 20.48 -23.70
N GLY A 826 -70.55 19.14 -23.67
CA GLY A 826 -70.17 18.29 -24.79
C GLY A 826 -69.42 17.03 -24.36
N THR A 827 -68.87 16.31 -25.33
CA THR A 827 -68.04 15.11 -25.13
C THR A 827 -66.55 15.44 -25.23
N CYS A 828 -65.74 15.00 -24.27
CA CYS A 828 -64.29 15.13 -24.37
C CYS A 828 -63.65 13.94 -25.10
N ASN A 829 -62.53 14.18 -25.79
CA ASN A 829 -61.72 13.15 -26.44
C ASN A 829 -60.28 13.21 -25.91
N ALA A 830 -59.82 12.12 -25.29
CA ALA A 830 -58.57 12.09 -24.54
C ALA A 830 -57.36 12.13 -25.49
N THR A 831 -56.41 13.02 -25.23
CA THR A 831 -55.17 13.15 -25.98
C THR A 831 -54.11 12.21 -25.42
N SER A 832 -53.41 11.47 -26.26
CA SER A 832 -52.28 10.60 -25.88
C SER A 832 -50.94 11.35 -25.82
N CYS A 833 -49.91 10.73 -25.22
CA CYS A 833 -48.57 11.31 -25.19
C CYS A 833 -48.03 11.59 -26.61
N PRO A 834 -47.41 12.77 -26.85
CA PRO A 834 -46.69 13.03 -28.09
C PRO A 834 -45.44 12.15 -28.19
N THR A 835 -44.96 11.92 -29.41
CA THR A 835 -43.72 11.16 -29.65
C THR A 835 -42.54 11.78 -28.87
N PRO A 836 -41.76 10.99 -28.10
CA PRO A 836 -40.66 11.53 -27.29
C PRO A 836 -39.59 12.22 -28.14
N ALA A 837 -39.30 13.48 -27.84
CA ALA A 837 -38.27 14.30 -28.47
C ALA A 837 -37.72 15.31 -27.46
N ALA A 838 -36.58 15.94 -27.77
CA ALA A 838 -36.05 17.02 -26.95
C ALA A 838 -37.06 18.19 -26.87
N GLY A 839 -37.38 18.64 -25.65
CA GLY A 839 -38.40 19.65 -25.37
C GLY A 839 -39.84 19.14 -25.29
N SER A 840 -40.12 17.86 -25.59
CA SER A 840 -41.46 17.26 -25.40
C SER A 840 -41.86 17.23 -23.94
N ALA A 841 -43.18 17.29 -23.67
CA ALA A 841 -43.71 17.16 -22.32
C ALA A 841 -43.52 15.73 -21.77
N CYS A 842 -43.21 15.61 -20.49
CA CYS A 842 -42.90 14.36 -19.82
C CYS A 842 -43.37 14.32 -18.36
N GLY A 843 -43.37 13.13 -17.78
CA GLY A 843 -43.95 12.88 -16.46
C GLY A 843 -45.49 12.89 -16.51
N PRO A 844 -46.18 13.38 -15.46
CA PRO A 844 -47.64 13.45 -15.43
C PRO A 844 -48.16 14.53 -16.40
N VAL A 845 -48.77 14.12 -17.51
CA VAL A 845 -49.37 15.02 -18.51
C VAL A 845 -50.88 14.75 -18.58
N GLY A 846 -51.70 15.76 -18.28
CA GLY A 846 -53.16 15.63 -18.33
C GLY A 846 -53.65 15.29 -19.74
N ASP A 847 -54.61 14.36 -19.85
CA ASP A 847 -55.14 13.86 -21.13
C ASP A 847 -56.13 14.82 -21.82
N SER A 848 -56.27 16.04 -21.28
CA SER A 848 -57.24 17.08 -21.65
C SER A 848 -58.70 16.82 -21.26
N CYS A 849 -59.03 15.64 -20.72
CA CYS A 849 -60.36 15.22 -20.24
C CYS A 849 -60.43 15.00 -18.72
N GLY A 850 -59.42 15.45 -17.98
CA GLY A 850 -59.30 15.28 -16.53
C GLY A 850 -58.64 13.97 -16.08
N GLY A 851 -58.28 13.09 -17.00
CA GLY A 851 -57.39 11.96 -16.79
C GLY A 851 -55.92 12.35 -17.00
N LEU A 852 -55.01 11.38 -16.91
CA LEU A 852 -53.58 11.65 -16.83
C LEU A 852 -52.75 10.54 -17.48
N ASN A 853 -51.90 10.93 -18.42
CA ASN A 853 -50.92 10.08 -19.07
C ASN A 853 -49.54 10.23 -18.40
N THR A 854 -48.75 9.16 -18.39
CA THR A 854 -47.36 9.20 -17.92
C THR A 854 -46.43 9.15 -19.13
N CYS A 855 -45.89 10.30 -19.54
CA CYS A 855 -45.09 10.41 -20.77
C CYS A 855 -43.58 10.31 -20.49
N ALA A 856 -42.88 9.44 -21.23
CA ALA A 856 -41.44 9.19 -21.07
C ALA A 856 -40.57 10.03 -22.03
N CYS A 857 -39.30 10.24 -21.66
CA CYS A 857 -38.31 10.91 -22.49
C CYS A 857 -37.47 9.93 -23.34
N PRO A 858 -36.77 10.42 -24.39
CA PRO A 858 -35.78 9.63 -25.10
C PRO A 858 -34.65 9.12 -24.17
N PRO A 859 -34.03 7.97 -24.47
CA PRO A 859 -32.88 7.47 -23.70
C PRO A 859 -31.78 8.53 -23.58
N GLY A 860 -31.26 8.72 -22.36
CA GLY A 860 -30.22 9.72 -22.07
C GLY A 860 -30.72 11.15 -21.80
N MET A 861 -32.04 11.41 -21.79
CA MET A 861 -32.59 12.71 -21.40
C MET A 861 -33.47 12.61 -20.13
N PRO A 862 -33.14 13.32 -19.04
CA PRO A 862 -34.02 13.42 -17.88
C PRO A 862 -35.26 14.25 -18.20
N CYS A 863 -36.34 13.99 -17.46
CA CYS A 863 -37.52 14.84 -17.43
C CYS A 863 -37.33 15.94 -16.38
N VAL A 864 -37.16 17.19 -16.81
CA VAL A 864 -36.89 18.34 -15.93
C VAL A 864 -37.99 19.38 -16.14
N ASN A 865 -38.67 19.79 -15.05
CA ASN A 865 -39.82 20.71 -15.08
C ASN A 865 -40.89 20.34 -16.12
N GLY A 866 -41.20 19.04 -16.20
CA GLY A 866 -42.20 18.50 -17.14
C GLY A 866 -41.79 18.55 -18.62
N LYS A 867 -40.50 18.75 -18.95
CA LYS A 867 -39.96 18.66 -20.32
C LYS A 867 -38.70 17.81 -20.42
N CYS A 868 -38.52 17.12 -21.54
CA CYS A 868 -37.32 16.33 -21.81
C CYS A 868 -36.14 17.24 -22.18
N GLY A 869 -35.09 17.28 -21.35
CA GLY A 869 -33.88 18.07 -21.61
C GLY A 869 -33.04 18.32 -20.37
N ALA A 870 -31.78 18.69 -20.57
CA ALA A 870 -30.82 19.00 -19.52
C ALA A 870 -30.40 20.48 -19.54
N PRO A 871 -29.96 21.06 -18.41
CA PRO A 871 -29.09 22.24 -18.40
C PRO A 871 -27.75 21.91 -19.10
N PRO A 872 -26.93 22.92 -19.47
CA PRO A 872 -25.62 22.68 -20.05
C PRO A 872 -24.61 22.23 -18.98
N CYS A 873 -24.66 20.95 -18.61
CA CYS A 873 -23.69 20.31 -17.75
C CYS A 873 -22.94 19.23 -18.53
N THR A 874 -21.62 19.37 -18.62
CA THR A 874 -20.72 18.38 -19.23
C THR A 874 -20.12 17.53 -18.11
N PRO A 875 -20.37 16.20 -18.07
CA PRO A 875 -19.76 15.29 -17.09
C PRO A 875 -18.23 15.41 -17.07
N ARG A 876 -17.64 15.46 -15.86
CA ARG A 876 -16.19 15.51 -15.68
C ARG A 876 -15.54 14.14 -15.98
N THR A 877 -14.40 14.15 -16.67
CA THR A 877 -13.54 12.96 -16.76
C THR A 877 -12.86 12.68 -15.43
N CYS A 878 -12.27 11.49 -15.27
CA CYS A 878 -11.46 11.15 -14.10
C CYS A 878 -10.31 12.14 -13.86
N GLU A 879 -9.60 12.54 -14.92
CA GLU A 879 -8.52 13.53 -14.80
C GLU A 879 -9.04 14.92 -14.36
N GLN A 880 -10.24 15.31 -14.80
CA GLN A 880 -10.90 16.55 -14.40
C GLN A 880 -11.48 16.51 -12.98
N ALA A 881 -11.81 15.32 -12.48
CA ALA A 881 -12.24 15.08 -11.11
C ALA A 881 -11.05 14.93 -10.13
N GLY A 882 -9.81 14.84 -10.63
CA GLY A 882 -8.63 14.56 -9.81
C GLY A 882 -8.57 13.11 -9.32
N ALA A 883 -9.20 12.19 -10.03
CA ALA A 883 -9.33 10.79 -9.67
C ALA A 883 -8.51 9.89 -10.60
N GLN A 884 -7.86 8.89 -10.02
CA GLN A 884 -7.15 7.84 -10.76
C GLN A 884 -7.89 6.51 -10.73
N CYS A 885 -8.63 6.21 -9.65
CA CYS A 885 -9.41 4.99 -9.53
C CYS A 885 -10.70 5.14 -8.69
N GLY A 886 -11.62 4.19 -8.90
CA GLY A 886 -12.93 4.17 -8.24
C GLY A 886 -13.93 5.17 -8.81
N ASP A 887 -15.09 5.25 -8.17
CA ASP A 887 -16.20 6.06 -8.66
C ASP A 887 -16.14 7.50 -8.14
N VAL A 888 -16.47 8.48 -8.97
CA VAL A 888 -16.51 9.91 -8.60
C VAL A 888 -17.73 10.62 -9.18
N ALA A 889 -18.24 11.63 -8.46
CA ALA A 889 -19.36 12.43 -8.91
C ALA A 889 -19.02 13.21 -10.18
N ASP A 890 -19.75 12.98 -11.28
CA ASP A 890 -19.48 13.61 -12.58
C ASP A 890 -19.69 15.14 -12.56
N GLY A 891 -20.48 15.61 -11.61
CA GLY A 891 -20.86 17.01 -11.37
C GLY A 891 -22.19 17.44 -12.01
N CYS A 892 -22.83 16.53 -12.75
CA CYS A 892 -24.13 16.67 -13.40
C CYS A 892 -25.23 15.80 -12.75
N GLY A 893 -24.90 15.12 -11.64
CA GLY A 893 -25.80 14.25 -10.88
C GLY A 893 -25.60 12.75 -11.13
N GLY A 894 -24.62 12.38 -11.96
CA GLY A 894 -24.20 11.01 -12.23
C GLY A 894 -22.82 10.68 -11.67
N ILE A 895 -22.27 9.55 -12.12
CA ILE A 895 -20.97 9.01 -11.72
C ILE A 895 -20.08 8.83 -12.94
N THR A 896 -18.81 9.22 -12.80
CA THR A 896 -17.72 8.82 -13.70
C THR A 896 -16.97 7.66 -13.04
N HIS A 897 -16.95 6.51 -13.72
CA HIS A 897 -16.24 5.31 -13.25
C HIS A 897 -14.76 5.36 -13.67
N CYS A 898 -13.84 5.46 -12.71
CA CYS A 898 -12.40 5.48 -12.98
C CYS A 898 -11.79 4.06 -12.90
N PRO A 899 -10.77 3.74 -13.72
CA PRO A 899 -10.21 2.40 -13.82
C PRO A 899 -9.67 1.91 -12.47
N PRO A 900 -9.62 0.59 -12.20
CA PRO A 900 -9.06 0.09 -10.95
C PRO A 900 -7.56 0.39 -10.85
N CYS A 901 -7.10 0.60 -9.61
CA CYS A 901 -5.69 0.85 -9.31
C CYS A 901 -4.85 -0.43 -9.54
N LEU A 902 -3.59 -0.28 -9.95
CA LEU A 902 -2.69 -1.40 -10.23
C LEU A 902 -2.03 -1.93 -8.94
N ALA A 903 -2.29 -3.18 -8.57
CA ALA A 903 -1.77 -3.79 -7.34
C ALA A 903 -0.21 -3.74 -7.29
N PRO A 904 0.41 -3.34 -6.17
CA PRO A 904 -0.14 -3.29 -4.81
C PRO A 904 -0.88 -2.00 -4.43
N GLN A 905 -1.07 -1.04 -5.36
CA GLN A 905 -1.86 0.16 -5.07
C GLN A 905 -3.34 -0.18 -4.87
N THR A 906 -3.99 0.55 -3.97
CA THR A 906 -5.42 0.47 -3.67
C THR A 906 -6.06 1.85 -3.79
N CYS A 907 -7.38 1.89 -3.96
CA CYS A 907 -8.12 3.14 -4.11
C CYS A 907 -8.15 3.86 -2.77
N GLY A 908 -7.61 5.07 -2.71
CA GLY A 908 -7.46 5.80 -1.44
C GLY A 908 -6.29 5.32 -0.56
N GLY A 909 -5.53 4.29 -0.97
CA GLY A 909 -4.47 3.69 -0.17
C GLY A 909 -3.26 4.59 0.13
N GLY A 910 -3.15 5.73 -0.57
CA GLY A 910 -2.20 6.80 -0.29
C GLY A 910 -2.73 7.92 0.62
N GLY A 911 -3.86 7.70 1.31
CA GLY A 911 -4.52 8.70 2.17
C GLY A 911 -5.34 9.76 1.42
N THR A 912 -5.30 9.77 0.08
CA THR A 912 -6.10 10.68 -0.77
C THR A 912 -7.17 9.88 -1.50
N ALA A 913 -8.45 10.19 -1.23
CA ALA A 913 -9.61 9.54 -1.83
C ALA A 913 -9.53 9.49 -3.37
N ASN A 914 -9.96 8.37 -3.98
CA ASN A 914 -9.99 8.14 -5.43
C ASN A 914 -8.63 8.22 -6.17
N VAL A 915 -7.52 8.27 -5.44
CA VAL A 915 -6.15 8.25 -5.98
C VAL A 915 -5.55 6.86 -5.81
N CYS A 916 -4.81 6.37 -6.81
CA CYS A 916 -4.08 5.11 -6.73
C CYS A 916 -2.92 5.29 -5.73
N GLY A 917 -2.92 4.55 -4.63
CA GLY A 917 -1.84 4.65 -3.66
C GLY A 917 -1.56 3.38 -2.89
N GLY A 918 -0.32 3.26 -2.44
CA GLY A 918 0.12 2.33 -1.40
C GLY A 918 0.99 3.08 -0.41
N ILE A 919 1.34 2.45 0.71
CA ILE A 919 2.15 3.11 1.73
C ILE A 919 3.53 3.44 1.16
N VAL A 920 3.97 4.68 1.40
CA VAL A 920 5.40 5.00 1.55
C VAL A 920 5.61 5.26 3.02
N VAL A 921 6.30 4.36 3.72
CA VAL A 921 6.76 4.65 5.09
C VAL A 921 8.05 5.46 4.91
N ASN A 922 8.06 6.70 5.41
CA ASN A 922 9.29 7.48 5.54
C ASN A 922 10.17 6.91 6.66
#